data_AF-A0A6G0US24-F1
#
_entry.id   AF-A0A6G0US24-F1
#
_cell.length_a   1.000
_cell.length_b   1.000
_cell.length_c   1.000
_cell.angle_alpha   90.00
_cell.angle_beta   90.00
_cell.angle_gamma   90.00
#
_symmetry.space_group_name_H-M   'P 1'
#
loop_
_entity.id
_entity.type
_entity.pdbx_description
1 polymer ?
#
loop_
_entity_poly.entity_id
_entity_poly.type
_entity_poly.pdbx_seq_one_letter_code
_entity_poly.pdbx_strand_id
1 'polypeptide(L)'
;MADGTNFTQWFPPSTSDLPTRHSYPVQRTLNQNRPEFQRFSAAPAPQVQGQYTDDDSSYYAAPIFSNPPKPPLPPKTDNGSNNSSFASGPNPSGKGIQAWKQKNPFFSHRNGSVGYDPSAENFDGLVCTSKECANIAAFFAGNMNEKADPCVDFYEYACGNYPLTRELPPNKPLRHTIIDTQTLLHKQIKKLLEESPKKEDKPWDKLAKDYYAKCLDEDALVENGKPSLRSLLRKVGGWPVLEGRNWHEFEMNWEEYIAVVLNKTGVTAIIFELTVSHDPNNSSKTVLELDQPKFGIGSRWPYMGGINDSMVQNYTELMIQTAIRLGAKEEDARAEMLEAAELEVKLVDFSSDDTVRRDPDRSNNPFQLWQLKQQFPFVDFESFIERVFDGIVNISPNDTVIIRELDYFKGIQHVLKSSTKRAIANYVCWRIVQGFSAFLPPKDRDPFYEFKANQTGMFNVPIPDRWEDCVTLSCMLIDMPVGKLFVENYFSEKFAMPKMIEMTKYLKDTFIDQLNELDWMDSATRQRAIEKAHAIDYKSGYPPQIFNDTWMEQSWGFKPTTKTESLLALTIRVKLSRTTEELARFKQPVDRSFWYQSPAQVDAFYSPSSNEMIFPAGIMQFPFLSTGVPNYVLYSMIGVIISHEVSHAFDDQGGRYDEYGNLHDWWDVNTAEKFYDKAECFVQQYQAEKIREAGGQTLNGRLSLGENIADNAGLKTSFRAYKSWNQENSGFQEPALPGFQNFTADQVFFIAYANNWCSVMRPQHIVQLINTDVHAPGRFRATIPLRNRPEFSEAFGCAKGTPMNPEKKCAICSNFYRKDNLGFLAEMARFIASLLVLSLAMPSSSFLFGGSSCGCSARPACAPVAAPACAPVLAPACGGGFAAPAYPAPAAYPQQSYSAPAPVPLIPSQGGSYAQAPQPQFAPQPQVAPQPQFVPQPQGGSYAQPSFNVPPPPAPQGPSYEVQPSSLQYEQPAAAGETLREVEEEDSDSKPSSTTSAPTPGEVAEPVDIKQLNLTDDEECNSEDLRKIITENIDEDLNSSKRLIQLAAEAKFGGRFDVICSSQDFSYVTNTELFCQHTKETVSCYAYRQL
;
A
#
# COMPACT_ATOMS: atom_id res chain seq x y z
N MET A 1 -1.93 -33.04 -39.56
CA MET A 1 -1.57 -34.46 -39.34
C MET A 1 -0.18 -34.51 -38.70
N ALA A 2 0.31 -35.66 -38.26
CA ALA A 2 1.66 -35.82 -37.70
C ALA A 2 2.74 -35.60 -38.80
N ASP A 3 4.05 -35.45 -38.53
CA ASP A 3 4.91 -35.62 -37.34
C ASP A 3 5.77 -34.33 -37.13
N GLY A 4 6.72 -34.13 -36.22
CA GLY A 4 7.33 -34.91 -35.12
C GLY A 4 8.83 -34.53 -34.92
N THR A 5 9.39 -34.84 -33.74
CA THR A 5 10.83 -34.78 -33.30
C THR A 5 11.60 -33.45 -33.12
N ASN A 6 12.24 -33.33 -31.94
CA ASN A 6 13.52 -32.67 -31.56
C ASN A 6 13.83 -31.22 -32.00
N PHE A 7 14.27 -30.31 -31.11
CA PHE A 7 15.59 -30.38 -30.46
C PHE A 7 15.69 -29.61 -29.12
N THR A 8 16.79 -29.82 -28.38
CA THR A 8 17.05 -29.25 -27.04
C THR A 8 18.21 -28.24 -26.99
N GLN A 9 17.94 -27.11 -26.32
CA GLN A 9 18.81 -26.34 -25.41
C GLN A 9 20.00 -25.47 -25.90
N TRP A 10 19.85 -24.17 -25.60
CA TRP A 10 20.82 -23.24 -24.94
C TRP A 10 21.90 -22.43 -25.72
N PHE A 11 22.21 -21.28 -25.10
CA PHE A 11 23.34 -20.32 -25.24
C PHE A 11 23.33 -19.23 -26.37
N PRO A 12 23.96 -18.05 -26.12
CA PRO A 12 23.90 -16.85 -26.97
C PRO A 12 25.12 -16.63 -27.90
N PRO A 13 25.07 -15.64 -28.83
CA PRO A 13 26.22 -15.14 -29.59
C PRO A 13 26.87 -13.90 -28.92
N SER A 14 28.11 -13.45 -29.19
CA SER A 14 29.34 -13.95 -29.87
C SER A 14 30.47 -12.92 -29.55
N THR A 15 31.76 -12.90 -29.96
CA THR A 15 32.70 -13.54 -30.93
C THR A 15 34.14 -13.38 -30.34
N SER A 16 35.24 -14.06 -30.70
CA SER A 16 35.56 -15.21 -31.59
C SER A 16 37.01 -15.69 -31.29
N ASP A 17 37.71 -16.20 -32.32
CA ASP A 17 39.17 -16.40 -32.45
C ASP A 17 39.87 -17.53 -31.65
N LEU A 18 41.08 -17.87 -32.12
CA LEU A 18 41.67 -19.23 -32.22
C LEU A 18 43.21 -19.19 -32.00
N PRO A 19 43.99 -20.30 -31.93
CA PRO A 19 43.65 -21.74 -31.83
C PRO A 19 44.54 -22.64 -30.89
N THR A 20 44.06 -23.88 -30.64
CA THR A 20 44.81 -25.17 -30.52
C THR A 20 45.71 -25.59 -29.32
N ARG A 21 45.42 -26.84 -28.86
CA ARG A 21 46.31 -27.89 -28.27
C ARG A 21 46.85 -27.64 -26.83
N HIS A 22 47.20 -28.64 -26.01
CA HIS A 22 47.39 -30.10 -26.21
C HIS A 22 46.65 -30.96 -25.12
N SER A 23 46.95 -32.27 -25.00
CA SER A 23 46.15 -33.29 -24.28
C SER A 23 46.99 -34.27 -23.41
N TYR A 24 46.32 -35.25 -22.75
CA TYR A 24 46.80 -36.46 -22.01
C TYR A 24 46.69 -36.45 -20.44
N PRO A 25 46.46 -37.61 -19.76
CA PRO A 25 45.25 -37.76 -18.91
C PRO A 25 45.39 -38.64 -17.63
N VAL A 26 44.26 -39.20 -17.17
CA VAL A 26 44.05 -40.00 -15.93
C VAL A 26 44.47 -41.48 -16.01
N GLN A 27 45.00 -42.02 -14.89
CA GLN A 27 45.04 -43.45 -14.51
C GLN A 27 45.08 -43.62 -12.95
N ARG A 28 44.75 -44.75 -12.31
CA ARG A 28 43.67 -45.77 -12.52
C ARG A 28 43.60 -46.78 -11.33
N THR A 29 42.37 -47.16 -10.91
CA THR A 29 41.95 -48.50 -10.36
C THR A 29 42.41 -49.08 -8.99
N LEU A 30 41.42 -49.72 -8.31
CA LEU A 30 41.47 -50.86 -7.35
C LEU A 30 41.99 -50.59 -5.92
N ASN A 31 41.54 -51.28 -4.85
CA ASN A 31 41.05 -52.68 -4.76
C ASN A 31 39.94 -52.94 -3.69
N GLN A 32 39.53 -54.21 -3.51
CA GLN A 32 38.40 -54.70 -2.69
C GLN A 32 38.72 -54.95 -1.20
N ASN A 33 37.69 -54.96 -0.32
CA ASN A 33 37.39 -56.09 0.59
C ASN A 33 36.08 -55.93 1.43
N ARG A 34 35.46 -57.08 1.74
CA ARG A 34 34.49 -57.32 2.83
C ARG A 34 34.98 -58.52 3.66
N PRO A 35 34.50 -58.69 4.90
CA PRO A 35 33.75 -59.93 5.16
C PRO A 35 32.43 -59.70 5.91
N GLU A 36 31.65 -60.77 6.08
CA GLU A 36 30.35 -60.79 6.76
C GLU A 36 30.46 -61.21 8.23
N PHE A 37 29.44 -60.91 9.03
CA PHE A 37 29.10 -61.72 10.22
C PHE A 37 27.57 -61.85 10.35
N GLN A 38 27.10 -62.97 10.88
CA GLN A 38 25.68 -63.35 10.90
C GLN A 38 25.08 -63.40 12.31
N ARG A 39 23.77 -63.08 12.38
CA ARG A 39 22.73 -63.58 13.30
C ARG A 39 22.97 -63.50 14.82
N PHE A 40 22.00 -62.88 15.51
CA PHE A 40 21.23 -63.57 16.55
C PHE A 40 19.79 -63.06 16.57
N SER A 41 18.86 -63.84 17.13
CA SER A 41 17.41 -63.53 17.13
C SER A 41 16.66 -64.25 18.25
N ALA A 42 16.05 -63.49 19.18
CA ALA A 42 15.01 -63.95 20.10
C ALA A 42 14.28 -62.74 20.75
N ALA A 43 13.06 -62.96 21.22
CA ALA A 43 12.22 -62.04 22.01
C ALA A 43 11.91 -62.72 23.38
N PRO A 44 10.92 -62.34 24.24
CA PRO A 44 9.99 -61.20 24.22
C PRO A 44 9.88 -60.47 25.59
N ALA A 45 8.81 -59.70 25.80
CA ALA A 45 8.45 -59.05 27.08
C ALA A 45 7.76 -60.02 28.08
N PRO A 46 7.50 -59.54 29.31
CA PRO A 46 6.16 -59.73 29.89
C PRO A 46 5.57 -58.46 30.55
N GLN A 47 4.23 -58.42 30.65
CA GLN A 47 3.44 -57.52 31.51
C GLN A 47 3.10 -58.22 32.84
N VAL A 48 2.65 -57.47 33.88
CA VAL A 48 1.39 -57.72 34.63
C VAL A 48 0.89 -56.41 35.27
N GLN A 49 -0.44 -56.32 35.41
CA GLN A 49 -1.31 -55.20 35.77
C GLN A 49 -1.16 -54.56 37.17
N GLY A 50 -1.65 -53.32 37.28
CA GLY A 50 -2.15 -52.61 38.47
C GLY A 50 -3.23 -51.59 38.02
N GLN A 51 -4.19 -51.17 38.86
CA GLN A 51 -5.47 -50.60 38.37
C GLN A 51 -6.10 -49.50 39.26
N TYR A 52 -6.69 -48.46 38.62
CA TYR A 52 -7.55 -47.38 39.17
C TYR A 52 -6.90 -46.38 40.18
N THR A 53 -7.31 -45.11 40.31
CA THR A 53 -8.36 -44.26 39.67
C THR A 53 -7.79 -42.91 39.18
N ASP A 54 -8.56 -42.21 38.32
CA ASP A 54 -8.87 -40.74 38.22
C ASP A 54 -7.99 -39.72 38.99
N ASP A 55 -7.75 -38.48 38.50
CA ASP A 55 -8.71 -37.59 37.82
C ASP A 55 -8.06 -36.49 36.93
N ASP A 56 -8.90 -35.58 36.40
CA ASP A 56 -8.64 -34.28 35.76
C ASP A 56 -8.02 -34.21 34.34
N SER A 57 -8.89 -33.96 33.35
CA SER A 57 -8.55 -33.30 32.08
C SER A 57 -9.74 -32.49 31.54
N SER A 58 -9.59 -31.16 31.39
CA SER A 58 -10.60 -30.29 30.77
C SER A 58 -10.01 -28.93 30.34
N TYR A 59 -10.81 -28.13 29.61
CA TYR A 59 -10.47 -26.86 28.95
C TYR A 59 -9.50 -27.01 27.74
N TYR A 60 -9.83 -26.65 26.50
CA TYR A 60 -11.05 -26.04 25.92
C TYR A 60 -11.56 -26.83 24.70
N ALA A 61 -12.88 -26.88 24.52
CA ALA A 61 -13.54 -27.32 23.29
C ALA A 61 -14.79 -26.47 23.02
N ALA A 62 -15.17 -26.29 21.75
CA ALA A 62 -16.26 -25.39 21.35
C ALA A 62 -17.66 -25.97 21.69
N PRO A 63 -18.66 -25.12 22.01
CA PRO A 63 -20.00 -25.58 22.35
C PRO A 63 -20.79 -26.06 21.13
N ILE A 64 -21.13 -27.35 21.12
CA ILE A 64 -22.19 -27.92 20.26
C ILE A 64 -23.45 -28.04 21.10
N PHE A 65 -24.54 -27.38 20.68
CA PHE A 65 -25.85 -27.52 21.34
C PHE A 65 -26.41 -28.95 21.18
N SER A 66 -26.91 -29.52 22.27
CA SER A 66 -27.61 -30.80 22.30
C SER A 66 -29.13 -30.63 22.46
N ASN A 67 -29.88 -31.67 22.10
CA ASN A 67 -31.34 -31.59 21.92
C ASN A 67 -32.14 -31.31 23.20
N PRO A 68 -33.31 -30.62 23.09
CA PRO A 68 -34.14 -30.25 24.24
C PRO A 68 -34.85 -31.44 24.92
N PRO A 69 -35.26 -31.31 26.19
CA PRO A 69 -35.92 -32.37 26.95
C PRO A 69 -37.35 -32.68 26.47
N LYS A 70 -37.81 -33.92 26.70
CA LYS A 70 -39.18 -34.35 26.40
C LYS A 70 -40.19 -33.75 27.40
N PRO A 71 -41.34 -33.22 26.94
CA PRO A 71 -42.45 -32.85 27.82
C PRO A 71 -43.19 -34.09 28.37
N PRO A 72 -43.96 -33.96 29.47
CA PRO A 72 -44.75 -35.05 30.04
C PRO A 72 -45.94 -35.45 29.15
N LEU A 73 -46.39 -36.70 29.29
CA LEU A 73 -47.52 -37.26 28.55
C LEU A 73 -48.88 -36.74 29.09
N PRO A 74 -49.76 -36.17 28.25
CA PRO A 74 -51.17 -36.03 28.59
C PRO A 74 -51.90 -37.40 28.48
N PRO A 75 -53.08 -37.56 29.10
CA PRO A 75 -53.81 -38.82 29.09
C PRO A 75 -54.41 -39.16 27.72
N LYS A 76 -54.67 -40.46 27.50
CA LYS A 76 -55.43 -40.95 26.33
C LYS A 76 -56.92 -40.57 26.46
N THR A 77 -57.49 -40.00 25.40
CA THR A 77 -58.92 -40.04 25.09
C THR A 77 -59.13 -40.20 23.58
N ASP A 78 -60.30 -40.69 23.18
CA ASP A 78 -60.53 -41.37 21.90
C ASP A 78 -60.71 -40.50 20.64
N ASN A 79 -60.76 -41.19 19.50
CA ASN A 79 -61.24 -40.70 18.20
C ASN A 79 -62.63 -40.02 18.32
N GLY A 80 -62.88 -38.93 17.58
CA GLY A 80 -64.27 -38.53 17.33
C GLY A 80 -64.58 -37.12 16.82
N SER A 81 -64.43 -36.89 15.51
CA SER A 81 -65.28 -35.99 14.69
C SER A 81 -65.27 -34.45 14.86
N ASN A 82 -65.53 -33.79 13.72
CA ASN A 82 -66.18 -32.47 13.52
C ASN A 82 -65.46 -31.15 13.91
N ASN A 83 -64.95 -30.49 12.87
CA ASN A 83 -65.15 -29.07 12.52
C ASN A 83 -65.21 -28.00 13.62
N SER A 84 -64.16 -27.18 13.66
CA SER A 84 -64.31 -25.71 13.62
C SER A 84 -63.12 -25.08 12.88
N SER A 85 -63.37 -24.04 12.10
CA SER A 85 -62.39 -23.45 11.17
C SER A 85 -61.46 -22.42 11.84
N PHE A 86 -60.15 -22.56 11.62
CA PHE A 86 -59.26 -21.39 11.52
C PHE A 86 -59.05 -21.07 10.03
N ALA A 87 -59.16 -19.80 9.68
CA ALA A 87 -59.21 -19.38 8.28
C ALA A 87 -57.82 -19.43 7.62
N SER A 88 -57.74 -20.09 6.47
CA SER A 88 -56.60 -19.98 5.56
C SER A 88 -56.60 -18.59 4.93
N GLY A 89 -55.70 -17.70 5.38
CA GLY A 89 -55.37 -16.49 4.65
C GLY A 89 -54.83 -16.83 3.24
N PRO A 90 -54.98 -15.92 2.25
CA PRO A 90 -54.58 -16.19 0.88
C PRO A 90 -53.05 -16.30 0.80
N ASN A 91 -52.55 -17.53 0.62
CA ASN A 91 -51.14 -17.83 0.38
C ASN A 91 -50.65 -17.07 -0.88
N PRO A 92 -49.68 -16.11 -0.79
CA PRO A 92 -49.23 -15.27 -1.90
C PRO A 92 -48.43 -15.96 -3.02
N SER A 93 -48.70 -17.24 -3.25
CA SER A 93 -48.35 -18.03 -4.44
C SER A 93 -46.87 -18.38 -4.63
N GLY A 94 -46.60 -19.68 -4.74
CA GLY A 94 -45.36 -20.18 -5.35
C GLY A 94 -45.18 -19.74 -6.81
N LYS A 95 -46.23 -19.18 -7.45
CA LYS A 95 -46.15 -18.55 -8.77
C LYS A 95 -45.31 -17.25 -8.75
N GLY A 96 -45.42 -16.44 -7.70
CA GLY A 96 -44.59 -15.23 -7.55
C GLY A 96 -43.11 -15.58 -7.48
N ILE A 97 -42.74 -16.49 -6.58
CA ILE A 97 -41.36 -16.98 -6.44
C ILE A 97 -40.87 -17.68 -7.73
N GLN A 98 -41.71 -18.44 -8.44
CA GLN A 98 -41.31 -19.03 -9.73
C GLN A 98 -41.12 -17.98 -10.83
N ALA A 99 -41.98 -16.97 -10.93
CA ALA A 99 -41.83 -15.88 -11.90
C ALA A 99 -40.57 -15.05 -11.60
N TRP A 100 -40.27 -14.79 -10.33
CA TRP A 100 -39.00 -14.19 -9.90
C TRP A 100 -37.80 -15.07 -10.30
N LYS A 101 -37.83 -16.38 -10.01
CA LYS A 101 -36.74 -17.31 -10.39
C LYS A 101 -36.54 -17.46 -11.90
N GLN A 102 -37.58 -17.24 -12.71
CA GLN A 102 -37.50 -17.21 -14.17
C GLN A 102 -36.92 -15.89 -14.71
N LYS A 103 -37.17 -14.76 -14.03
CA LYS A 103 -36.57 -13.46 -14.37
C LYS A 103 -35.12 -13.33 -13.93
N ASN A 104 -34.72 -14.01 -12.85
CA ASN A 104 -33.49 -13.73 -12.11
C ASN A 104 -32.49 -14.90 -12.13
N PRO A 105 -31.89 -15.21 -13.31
CA PRO A 105 -31.01 -16.37 -13.49
C PRO A 105 -29.70 -16.29 -12.68
N PHE A 106 -29.26 -15.10 -12.28
CA PHE A 106 -28.07 -14.93 -11.43
C PHE A 106 -28.20 -15.71 -10.11
N PHE A 107 -29.35 -15.57 -9.44
CA PHE A 107 -29.65 -16.33 -8.22
C PHE A 107 -29.96 -17.80 -8.52
N SER A 108 -30.69 -18.11 -9.59
CA SER A 108 -31.05 -19.52 -9.90
C SER A 108 -29.86 -20.40 -10.31
N HIS A 109 -28.77 -19.82 -10.81
CA HIS A 109 -27.56 -20.56 -11.21
C HIS A 109 -26.42 -20.55 -10.19
N ARG A 110 -26.33 -19.57 -9.27
CA ARG A 110 -25.25 -19.46 -8.26
C ARG A 110 -25.70 -19.83 -6.83
N ASN A 111 -26.39 -20.97 -6.65
CA ASN A 111 -26.93 -21.45 -5.36
C ASN A 111 -27.90 -20.50 -4.61
N GLY A 112 -28.33 -19.38 -5.22
CA GLY A 112 -29.18 -18.39 -4.60
C GLY A 112 -30.63 -18.87 -4.39
N SER A 113 -30.96 -19.29 -3.17
CA SER A 113 -32.35 -19.52 -2.75
C SER A 113 -32.99 -18.25 -2.18
N VAL A 114 -34.27 -18.07 -2.49
CA VAL A 114 -35.13 -16.99 -1.98
C VAL A 114 -36.46 -17.60 -1.52
N GLY A 115 -36.91 -17.15 -0.35
CA GLY A 115 -38.21 -17.42 0.25
C GLY A 115 -39.09 -16.17 0.24
N TYR A 116 -40.24 -16.25 0.93
CA TYR A 116 -41.18 -15.15 1.08
C TYR A 116 -41.56 -14.97 2.55
N ASP A 117 -41.50 -13.74 3.04
CA ASP A 117 -41.79 -13.31 4.40
C ASP A 117 -42.43 -11.91 4.32
N PRO A 118 -43.71 -11.74 4.74
CA PRO A 118 -44.39 -10.45 4.68
C PRO A 118 -43.71 -9.31 5.44
N SER A 119 -42.81 -9.58 6.39
CA SER A 119 -42.07 -8.52 7.11
C SER A 119 -41.04 -7.79 6.25
N ALA A 120 -40.61 -8.36 5.11
CA ALA A 120 -39.67 -7.73 4.19
C ALA A 120 -40.35 -6.71 3.26
N GLU A 121 -41.08 -5.75 3.85
CA GLU A 121 -41.89 -4.75 3.11
C GLU A 121 -41.04 -3.93 2.12
N ASN A 122 -39.80 -3.59 2.48
CA ASN A 122 -38.83 -2.88 1.63
C ASN A 122 -38.27 -3.72 0.46
N PHE A 123 -38.66 -4.99 0.35
CA PHE A 123 -38.12 -5.95 -0.64
C PHE A 123 -39.22 -6.84 -1.27
N ASP A 124 -40.45 -6.33 -1.43
CA ASP A 124 -41.61 -7.08 -1.96
C ASP A 124 -41.95 -8.38 -1.18
N GLY A 125 -41.55 -8.47 0.09
CA GLY A 125 -41.66 -9.67 0.92
C GLY A 125 -40.63 -10.76 0.58
N LEU A 126 -39.61 -10.48 -0.23
CA LEU A 126 -38.60 -11.44 -0.65
C LEU A 126 -37.44 -11.50 0.35
N VAL A 127 -37.05 -12.70 0.78
CA VAL A 127 -35.92 -12.91 1.70
C VAL A 127 -34.94 -13.92 1.14
N CYS A 128 -33.65 -13.60 1.21
CA CYS A 128 -32.59 -14.49 0.78
C CYS A 128 -32.41 -15.64 1.78
N THR A 129 -32.48 -16.87 1.27
CA THR A 129 -32.38 -18.10 2.08
C THR A 129 -31.17 -18.96 1.67
N SER A 130 -30.21 -18.38 0.94
CA SER A 130 -28.93 -19.06 0.67
C SER A 130 -28.11 -19.20 1.96
N LYS A 131 -27.20 -20.17 2.00
CA LYS A 131 -26.31 -20.37 3.14
C LYS A 131 -25.41 -19.14 3.33
N GLU A 132 -25.04 -18.52 2.23
CA GLU A 132 -24.17 -17.35 2.13
C GLU A 132 -24.89 -16.11 2.72
N CYS A 133 -26.17 -15.93 2.40
CA CYS A 133 -27.02 -14.90 3.02
C CYS A 133 -27.22 -15.11 4.53
N ALA A 134 -27.47 -16.35 4.96
CA ALA A 134 -27.59 -16.67 6.38
C ALA A 134 -26.28 -16.40 7.15
N ASN A 135 -25.13 -16.78 6.56
CA ASN A 135 -23.82 -16.55 7.14
C ASN A 135 -23.47 -15.06 7.27
N ILE A 136 -23.66 -14.27 6.21
CA ILE A 136 -23.28 -12.84 6.23
C ILE A 136 -24.23 -12.03 7.12
N ALA A 137 -25.53 -12.35 7.13
CA ALA A 137 -26.48 -11.70 8.03
C ALA A 137 -26.19 -12.03 9.50
N ALA A 138 -25.85 -13.29 9.83
CA ALA A 138 -25.43 -13.65 11.18
C ALA A 138 -24.12 -12.94 11.62
N PHE A 139 -23.20 -12.69 10.68
CA PHE A 139 -21.98 -11.93 10.94
C PHE A 139 -22.28 -10.45 11.24
N PHE A 140 -23.15 -9.79 10.46
CA PHE A 140 -23.56 -8.41 10.73
C PHE A 140 -24.38 -8.29 12.03
N ALA A 141 -25.38 -9.15 12.24
CA ALA A 141 -26.23 -9.15 13.43
C ALA A 141 -25.45 -9.47 14.72
N GLY A 142 -24.37 -10.26 14.64
CA GLY A 142 -23.45 -10.50 15.76
C GLY A 142 -22.55 -9.31 16.12
N ASN A 143 -22.44 -8.30 15.23
CA ASN A 143 -21.60 -7.13 15.42
C ASN A 143 -22.42 -5.87 15.78
N MET A 144 -23.67 -5.79 15.29
CA MET A 144 -24.57 -4.65 15.44
C MET A 144 -25.13 -4.51 16.87
N ASN A 145 -25.10 -3.30 17.43
CA ASN A 145 -25.73 -2.92 18.70
C ASN A 145 -26.93 -1.99 18.42
N GLU A 146 -28.12 -2.58 18.25
CA GLU A 146 -29.39 -1.89 17.96
C GLU A 146 -29.84 -0.84 19.01
N LYS A 147 -29.17 -0.75 20.17
CA LYS A 147 -29.47 0.24 21.22
C LYS A 147 -28.74 1.57 21.02
N ALA A 148 -27.74 1.62 20.14
CA ALA A 148 -27.04 2.85 19.81
C ALA A 148 -27.82 3.66 18.77
N ASP A 149 -27.64 4.98 18.80
CA ASP A 149 -28.22 5.85 17.77
C ASP A 149 -27.26 5.92 16.56
N PRO A 150 -27.65 5.41 15.37
CA PRO A 150 -26.82 5.42 14.17
C PRO A 150 -26.45 6.84 13.70
N CYS A 151 -27.18 7.87 14.14
CA CYS A 151 -26.92 9.27 13.85
C CYS A 151 -25.97 9.95 14.85
N VAL A 152 -25.60 9.27 15.95
CA VAL A 152 -24.66 9.73 16.99
C VAL A 152 -23.33 8.98 16.91
N ASP A 153 -23.33 7.65 16.87
CA ASP A 153 -22.12 6.85 16.61
C ASP A 153 -22.49 5.59 15.80
N PHE A 154 -22.25 5.66 14.48
CA PHE A 154 -22.56 4.55 13.59
C PHE A 154 -21.60 3.36 13.76
N TYR A 155 -20.40 3.55 14.33
CA TYR A 155 -19.50 2.44 14.62
C TYR A 155 -20.00 1.65 15.82
N GLU A 156 -20.44 2.33 16.89
CA GLU A 156 -21.10 1.65 18.01
C GLU A 156 -22.37 0.92 17.53
N TYR A 157 -23.17 1.56 16.66
CA TYR A 157 -24.34 0.91 16.05
C TYR A 157 -23.98 -0.35 15.24
N ALA A 158 -23.04 -0.30 14.31
CA ALA A 158 -22.75 -1.41 13.39
C ALA A 158 -21.73 -2.44 13.92
N CYS A 159 -20.91 -2.07 14.91
CA CYS A 159 -19.77 -2.85 15.42
C CYS A 159 -19.70 -2.97 16.97
N GLY A 160 -20.59 -2.33 17.75
CA GLY A 160 -20.48 -2.31 19.22
C GLY A 160 -20.47 -3.69 19.91
N ASN A 161 -21.11 -4.70 19.30
CA ASN A 161 -21.08 -6.09 19.78
C ASN A 161 -19.86 -6.89 19.27
N TYR A 162 -19.04 -6.37 18.35
CA TYR A 162 -17.80 -7.01 17.89
C TYR A 162 -16.83 -7.34 19.06
N PRO A 163 -16.42 -6.40 19.94
CA PRO A 163 -15.56 -6.71 21.09
C PRO A 163 -16.23 -7.60 22.15
N LEU A 164 -17.56 -7.68 22.19
CA LEU A 164 -18.30 -8.51 23.14
C LEU A 164 -18.45 -9.97 22.66
N THR A 165 -18.47 -10.17 21.33
CA THR A 165 -18.59 -11.50 20.70
C THR A 165 -17.24 -12.09 20.27
N ARG A 166 -16.19 -11.28 20.20
CA ARG A 166 -14.82 -11.69 19.84
C ARG A 166 -13.82 -11.23 20.88
N GLU A 167 -13.38 -12.17 21.72
CA GLU A 167 -12.22 -11.98 22.58
C GLU A 167 -10.99 -11.54 21.77
N LEU A 168 -10.28 -10.51 22.23
CA LEU A 168 -8.95 -10.15 21.76
C LEU A 168 -7.94 -11.03 22.51
N PRO A 169 -7.22 -11.96 21.86
CA PRO A 169 -6.34 -12.86 22.58
C PRO A 169 -5.25 -12.10 23.37
N PRO A 170 -4.76 -12.63 24.50
CA PRO A 170 -3.79 -11.93 25.34
C PRO A 170 -2.52 -11.50 24.60
N ASN A 171 -2.11 -12.31 23.62
CA ASN A 171 -0.91 -12.15 22.79
C ASN A 171 -1.15 -11.53 21.42
N LYS A 172 -2.27 -10.82 21.23
CA LYS A 172 -2.56 -10.01 20.04
C LYS A 172 -2.79 -8.55 20.44
N PRO A 173 -2.27 -7.57 19.68
CA PRO A 173 -2.39 -6.16 20.03
C PRO A 173 -3.71 -5.54 19.54
N LEU A 174 -4.35 -6.24 18.60
CA LEU A 174 -5.41 -5.77 17.74
C LEU A 174 -6.11 -6.99 17.14
N ARG A 175 -7.42 -6.89 16.88
CA ARG A 175 -8.23 -7.85 16.11
C ARG A 175 -9.27 -7.08 15.31
N HIS A 176 -9.37 -7.34 14.00
CA HIS A 176 -10.39 -6.76 13.11
C HIS A 176 -10.75 -7.73 11.98
N THR A 177 -11.79 -7.44 11.19
CA THR A 177 -12.32 -8.32 10.12
C THR A 177 -11.26 -8.87 9.15
N ILE A 178 -10.30 -8.05 8.68
CA ILE A 178 -9.19 -8.52 7.84
C ILE A 178 -8.30 -9.54 8.58
N ILE A 179 -7.91 -9.30 9.84
CA ILE A 179 -7.11 -10.22 10.68
C ILE A 179 -7.88 -11.49 11.04
N ASP A 180 -9.20 -11.43 11.28
CA ASP A 180 -10.02 -12.65 11.44
C ASP A 180 -9.91 -13.55 10.19
N THR A 181 -9.91 -12.93 9.01
CA THR A 181 -9.82 -13.62 7.71
C THR A 181 -8.39 -14.12 7.42
N GLN A 182 -7.35 -13.33 7.69
CA GLN A 182 -5.94 -13.77 7.60
C GLN A 182 -5.67 -14.92 8.59
N THR A 183 -6.29 -14.90 9.77
CA THR A 183 -6.18 -15.99 10.76
C THR A 183 -6.86 -17.27 10.27
N LEU A 184 -7.98 -17.17 9.55
CA LEU A 184 -8.60 -18.32 8.90
C LEU A 184 -7.71 -18.89 7.78
N LEU A 185 -7.17 -18.02 6.92
CA LEU A 185 -6.24 -18.37 5.85
C LEU A 185 -4.96 -19.01 6.39
N HIS A 186 -4.37 -18.47 7.45
CA HIS A 186 -3.22 -19.07 8.13
C HIS A 186 -3.54 -20.48 8.67
N LYS A 187 -4.73 -20.72 9.22
CA LYS A 187 -5.17 -22.05 9.70
C LYS A 187 -5.42 -23.04 8.56
N GLN A 188 -5.88 -22.56 7.41
CA GLN A 188 -5.99 -23.35 6.19
C GLN A 188 -4.61 -23.76 5.66
N ILE A 189 -3.65 -22.84 5.61
CA ILE A 189 -2.26 -23.07 5.19
C ILE A 189 -1.52 -23.99 6.16
N LYS A 190 -1.63 -23.76 7.47
CA LYS A 190 -1.13 -24.64 8.55
C LYS A 190 -1.44 -26.11 8.24
N LYS A 191 -2.71 -26.41 7.95
CA LYS A 191 -3.18 -27.77 7.63
C LYS A 191 -2.54 -28.35 6.35
N LEU A 192 -2.23 -27.55 5.34
CA LEU A 192 -1.55 -28.01 4.11
C LEU A 192 -0.06 -28.28 4.33
N LEU A 193 0.59 -27.46 5.16
CA LEU A 193 2.02 -27.58 5.47
C LEU A 193 2.30 -28.67 6.53
N GLU A 194 1.30 -29.02 7.35
CA GLU A 194 1.34 -30.16 8.28
C GLU A 194 1.20 -31.54 7.59
N GLU A 195 0.73 -31.58 6.33
CA GLU A 195 0.72 -32.84 5.57
C GLU A 195 2.13 -33.21 5.12
N SER A 196 2.66 -34.33 5.63
CA SER A 196 3.98 -34.86 5.26
C SER A 196 4.19 -34.90 3.73
N PRO A 197 5.39 -34.57 3.22
CA PRO A 197 5.71 -34.61 1.79
C PRO A 197 5.35 -35.96 1.14
N LYS A 198 4.43 -35.94 0.18
CA LYS A 198 4.01 -37.13 -0.58
C LYS A 198 5.04 -37.40 -1.68
N LYS A 199 5.03 -38.61 -2.25
CA LYS A 199 5.94 -38.95 -3.35
C LYS A 199 5.64 -38.08 -4.58
N GLU A 200 4.37 -37.80 -4.81
CA GLU A 200 3.78 -37.10 -5.94
C GLU A 200 3.95 -35.56 -5.87
N ASP A 201 4.14 -34.98 -4.68
CA ASP A 201 4.36 -33.54 -4.46
C ASP A 201 5.54 -33.02 -5.31
N LYS A 202 5.43 -31.82 -5.89
CA LYS A 202 6.50 -31.20 -6.70
C LYS A 202 7.64 -30.68 -5.82
N PRO A 203 8.83 -30.35 -6.37
CA PRO A 203 9.95 -29.86 -5.57
C PRO A 203 9.63 -28.61 -4.74
N TRP A 204 8.82 -27.69 -5.26
CA TRP A 204 8.35 -26.50 -4.54
C TRP A 204 7.26 -26.80 -3.49
N ASP A 205 6.35 -27.74 -3.76
CA ASP A 205 5.36 -28.19 -2.76
C ASP A 205 6.08 -28.86 -1.57
N LYS A 206 7.13 -29.64 -1.87
CA LYS A 206 8.04 -30.24 -0.87
C LYS A 206 8.83 -29.17 -0.11
N LEU A 207 9.38 -28.16 -0.80
CA LEU A 207 10.10 -27.04 -0.19
C LEU A 207 9.26 -26.32 0.88
N ALA A 208 8.00 -25.99 0.58
CA ALA A 208 7.12 -25.31 1.52
C ALA A 208 6.86 -26.15 2.79
N LYS A 209 6.58 -27.44 2.61
CA LYS A 209 6.36 -28.39 3.72
C LYS A 209 7.63 -28.63 4.55
N ASP A 210 8.77 -28.87 3.90
CA ASP A 210 10.06 -29.09 4.55
C ASP A 210 10.53 -27.83 5.31
N TYR A 211 10.27 -26.64 4.77
CA TYR A 211 10.56 -25.36 5.43
C TYR A 211 9.72 -25.18 6.71
N TYR A 212 8.40 -25.38 6.61
CA TYR A 212 7.49 -25.32 7.76
C TYR A 212 7.82 -26.35 8.84
N ALA A 213 8.08 -27.60 8.45
CA ALA A 213 8.49 -28.66 9.37
C ALA A 213 9.81 -28.32 10.10
N LYS A 214 10.81 -27.78 9.39
CA LYS A 214 12.07 -27.28 9.99
C LYS A 214 11.87 -26.06 10.92
N CYS A 215 10.74 -25.36 10.83
CA CYS A 215 10.42 -24.24 11.70
C CYS A 215 9.71 -24.67 13.00
N LEU A 216 8.90 -25.72 12.94
CA LEU A 216 8.29 -26.36 14.11
C LEU A 216 9.30 -27.12 14.99
N ASP A 217 10.44 -27.53 14.42
CA ASP A 217 11.49 -28.30 15.10
C ASP A 217 12.32 -27.41 16.06
N GLU A 218 11.72 -27.08 17.20
CA GLU A 218 12.35 -26.29 18.27
C GLU A 218 13.52 -27.03 18.93
N ASP A 219 13.54 -28.37 18.95
CA ASP A 219 14.68 -29.16 19.43
C ASP A 219 15.90 -28.97 18.53
N ALA A 220 15.73 -29.01 17.20
CA ALA A 220 16.79 -28.65 16.27
C ALA A 220 17.22 -27.18 16.42
N LEU A 221 16.30 -26.25 16.72
CA LEU A 221 16.67 -24.85 16.99
C LEU A 221 17.45 -24.69 18.29
N VAL A 222 17.16 -25.48 19.34
CA VAL A 222 17.96 -25.57 20.57
C VAL A 222 19.37 -26.11 20.28
N GLU A 223 19.51 -27.14 19.44
CA GLU A 223 20.83 -27.68 19.05
C GLU A 223 21.62 -26.70 18.17
N ASN A 224 21.01 -26.19 17.10
CA ASN A 224 21.72 -25.56 15.98
C ASN A 224 21.44 -24.06 15.76
N GLY A 225 20.48 -23.44 16.45
CA GLY A 225 20.12 -22.03 16.27
C GLY A 225 21.27 -21.07 16.60
N LYS A 226 21.76 -21.06 17.87
CA LYS A 226 22.91 -20.23 18.26
C LYS A 226 24.19 -20.54 17.46
N PRO A 227 24.56 -21.82 17.22
CA PRO A 227 25.69 -22.14 16.35
C PRO A 227 25.53 -21.60 14.92
N SER A 228 24.34 -21.71 14.32
CA SER A 228 24.06 -21.20 12.98
C SER A 228 24.19 -19.67 12.93
N LEU A 229 23.58 -18.96 13.88
CA LEU A 229 23.64 -17.50 13.92
C LEU A 229 25.06 -16.98 14.20
N ARG A 230 25.79 -17.55 15.16
CA ARG A 230 27.19 -17.18 15.40
C ARG A 230 28.11 -17.57 14.23
N SER A 231 27.75 -18.58 13.43
CA SER A 231 28.43 -18.90 12.17
C SER A 231 28.14 -17.86 11.08
N LEU A 232 26.91 -17.36 10.98
CA LEU A 232 26.53 -16.28 10.07
C LEU A 232 27.26 -14.97 10.40
N LEU A 233 27.29 -14.58 11.67
CA LEU A 233 27.98 -13.37 12.14
C LEU A 233 29.49 -13.40 11.83
N ARG A 234 30.16 -14.55 12.07
CA ARG A 234 31.58 -14.71 11.68
C ARG A 234 31.82 -14.70 10.16
N LYS A 235 30.82 -15.00 9.32
CA LYS A 235 30.94 -14.89 7.86
C LYS A 235 30.86 -13.46 7.33
N VAL A 236 30.32 -12.52 8.11
CA VAL A 236 30.24 -11.09 7.73
C VAL A 236 31.32 -10.22 8.37
N GLY A 237 31.83 -10.59 9.55
CA GLY A 237 32.92 -9.86 10.22
C GLY A 237 33.15 -10.16 11.71
N GLY A 238 32.39 -11.10 12.29
CA GLY A 238 32.36 -11.31 13.75
C GLY A 238 31.50 -10.24 14.45
N TRP A 239 30.98 -10.55 15.64
CA TRP A 239 30.23 -9.58 16.45
C TRP A 239 31.11 -9.15 17.62
N PRO A 240 31.62 -7.90 17.65
CA PRO A 240 32.63 -7.49 18.63
C PRO A 240 32.29 -7.79 20.08
N VAL A 241 31.02 -7.62 20.50
CA VAL A 241 30.56 -7.90 21.87
C VAL A 241 30.64 -9.39 22.28
N LEU A 242 30.57 -10.33 21.31
CA LEU A 242 30.68 -11.77 21.55
C LEU A 242 32.12 -12.31 21.50
N GLU A 243 33.04 -11.52 20.95
CA GLU A 243 34.43 -11.90 20.68
C GLU A 243 35.41 -11.06 21.52
N GLY A 244 34.96 -9.92 22.07
CA GLY A 244 35.70 -9.06 22.99
C GLY A 244 37.01 -8.58 22.37
N ARG A 245 38.11 -8.83 23.08
CA ARG A 245 39.49 -8.53 22.65
C ARG A 245 40.03 -9.47 21.56
N ASN A 246 39.31 -10.55 21.22
CA ASN A 246 39.67 -11.43 20.11
C ASN A 246 39.00 -11.02 18.80
N TRP A 247 38.08 -10.04 18.84
CA TRP A 247 37.58 -9.42 17.61
C TRP A 247 38.69 -8.58 16.99
N HIS A 248 38.96 -8.82 15.71
CA HIS A 248 39.88 -8.02 14.92
C HIS A 248 39.08 -7.01 14.10
N GLU A 249 39.48 -5.74 14.15
CA GLU A 249 38.85 -4.71 13.34
C GLU A 249 39.02 -5.06 11.85
N PHE A 250 37.92 -4.93 11.10
CA PHE A 250 37.91 -5.26 9.69
C PHE A 250 38.78 -4.28 8.88
N GLU A 251 39.68 -4.81 8.06
CA GLU A 251 40.62 -4.00 7.27
C GLU A 251 39.92 -3.15 6.20
N MET A 252 38.81 -3.67 5.65
CA MET A 252 37.96 -2.99 4.67
C MET A 252 37.30 -1.71 5.22
N ASN A 253 36.75 -0.88 4.34
CA ASN A 253 35.89 0.23 4.78
C ASN A 253 34.47 -0.28 5.13
N TRP A 254 33.63 0.56 5.74
CA TRP A 254 32.36 0.11 6.30
C TRP A 254 31.30 -0.15 5.21
N GLU A 255 31.42 0.50 4.06
CA GLU A 255 30.66 0.32 2.84
C GLU A 255 30.86 -1.09 2.28
N GLU A 256 32.13 -1.50 2.16
CA GLU A 256 32.52 -2.86 1.80
C GLU A 256 31.95 -3.89 2.79
N TYR A 257 31.93 -3.57 4.08
CA TYR A 257 31.35 -4.44 5.12
C TYR A 257 29.83 -4.57 4.96
N ILE A 258 29.09 -3.49 4.68
CA ILE A 258 27.65 -3.56 4.35
C ILE A 258 27.41 -4.36 3.06
N ALA A 259 28.27 -4.22 2.04
CA ALA A 259 28.20 -5.08 0.85
C ALA A 259 28.50 -6.56 1.17
N VAL A 260 29.40 -6.88 2.11
CA VAL A 260 29.56 -8.27 2.59
C VAL A 260 28.27 -8.73 3.29
N VAL A 261 27.68 -7.91 4.15
CA VAL A 261 26.46 -8.27 4.87
C VAL A 261 25.32 -8.58 3.89
N LEU A 262 25.06 -7.71 2.92
CA LEU A 262 24.06 -7.95 1.87
C LEU A 262 24.38 -9.25 1.12
N ASN A 263 25.59 -9.39 0.55
CA ASN A 263 25.97 -10.56 -0.26
C ASN A 263 26.14 -11.87 0.52
N LYS A 264 26.05 -11.87 1.86
CA LYS A 264 26.08 -13.09 2.71
C LYS A 264 24.77 -13.35 3.47
N THR A 265 23.83 -12.41 3.50
CA THR A 265 22.57 -12.54 4.26
C THR A 265 21.30 -12.19 3.49
N GLY A 266 21.42 -11.44 2.39
CA GLY A 266 20.31 -10.81 1.66
C GLY A 266 19.62 -9.67 2.44
N VAL A 267 20.18 -9.19 3.55
CA VAL A 267 19.64 -8.03 4.28
C VAL A 267 20.07 -6.76 3.54
N THR A 268 19.09 -6.07 2.95
CA THR A 268 19.23 -4.84 2.15
C THR A 268 19.33 -3.57 3.01
N ALA A 269 18.63 -3.53 4.16
CA ALA A 269 18.46 -2.33 4.99
C ALA A 269 19.10 -2.47 6.38
N ILE A 270 20.12 -1.66 6.68
CA ILE A 270 20.75 -1.59 8.03
C ILE A 270 21.18 -0.17 8.42
N ILE A 271 22.05 0.45 7.60
CA ILE A 271 22.50 1.85 7.75
C ILE A 271 21.82 2.72 6.69
N PHE A 272 21.66 2.18 5.49
CA PHE A 272 20.74 2.61 4.44
C PHE A 272 20.12 1.36 3.81
N GLU A 273 19.16 1.54 2.94
CA GLU A 273 18.57 0.50 2.08
C GLU A 273 18.99 0.71 0.62
N LEU A 274 19.19 -0.38 -0.12
CA LEU A 274 19.39 -0.42 -1.57
C LEU A 274 18.32 -1.32 -2.19
N THR A 275 17.60 -0.82 -3.19
CA THR A 275 16.62 -1.58 -4.00
C THR A 275 16.83 -1.34 -5.50
N VAL A 276 16.21 -2.18 -6.33
CA VAL A 276 16.04 -1.94 -7.77
C VAL A 276 14.58 -1.60 -8.04
N SER A 277 14.29 -0.31 -8.19
CA SER A 277 12.93 0.20 -8.40
C SER A 277 12.67 0.57 -9.87
N HIS A 278 11.48 1.11 -10.15
CA HIS A 278 11.14 1.67 -11.47
C HIS A 278 11.74 3.08 -11.57
N ASP A 279 12.36 3.44 -12.70
CA ASP A 279 12.81 4.83 -12.95
C ASP A 279 11.59 5.77 -12.89
N PRO A 280 11.53 6.74 -11.94
CA PRO A 280 10.37 7.61 -11.81
C PRO A 280 10.07 8.39 -13.08
N ASN A 281 11.09 8.75 -13.86
CA ASN A 281 10.92 9.48 -15.12
C ASN A 281 10.59 8.56 -16.30
N ASN A 282 10.73 7.24 -16.13
CA ASN A 282 10.46 6.24 -17.18
C ASN A 282 10.18 4.85 -16.59
N SER A 283 8.94 4.63 -16.15
CA SER A 283 8.39 3.41 -15.55
C SER A 283 8.46 2.13 -16.41
N SER A 284 9.09 2.16 -17.59
CA SER A 284 9.44 0.98 -18.38
C SER A 284 10.86 0.45 -18.09
N LYS A 285 11.67 1.23 -17.36
CA LYS A 285 13.05 0.93 -16.98
C LYS A 285 13.19 0.73 -15.47
N THR A 286 14.27 0.08 -15.08
CA THR A 286 14.71 0.00 -13.68
C THR A 286 15.83 0.98 -13.35
N VAL A 287 15.86 1.45 -12.10
CA VAL A 287 16.89 2.34 -11.54
C VAL A 287 17.41 1.78 -10.22
N LEU A 288 18.55 2.26 -9.75
CA LEU A 288 19.00 2.01 -8.37
C LEU A 288 18.41 3.06 -7.44
N GLU A 289 17.99 2.64 -6.25
CA GLU A 289 17.37 3.51 -5.25
C GLU A 289 18.05 3.31 -3.89
N LEU A 290 18.46 4.42 -3.27
CA LEU A 290 19.07 4.45 -1.94
C LEU A 290 18.19 5.26 -0.99
N ASP A 291 17.80 4.63 0.13
CA ASP A 291 16.85 5.20 1.11
C ASP A 291 17.33 5.02 2.56
N GLN A 292 16.73 5.76 3.49
CA GLN A 292 16.87 5.51 4.92
C GLN A 292 16.25 4.14 5.29
N PRO A 293 16.85 3.36 6.20
CA PRO A 293 16.33 2.05 6.56
C PRO A 293 15.17 2.19 7.56
N LYS A 294 14.30 1.18 7.65
CA LYS A 294 13.44 1.06 8.85
C LYS A 294 14.32 0.78 10.08
N PHE A 295 14.09 1.52 11.15
CA PHE A 295 14.90 1.46 12.37
C PHE A 295 14.49 0.32 13.31
N GLY A 296 15.35 0.02 14.29
CA GLY A 296 15.26 -1.10 15.21
C GLY A 296 13.93 -1.25 15.95
N ILE A 297 13.34 -0.16 16.44
CA ILE A 297 12.06 -0.16 17.15
C ILE A 297 10.86 -0.28 16.18
N GLY A 298 11.10 -0.10 14.87
CA GLY A 298 10.11 -0.24 13.80
C GLY A 298 9.54 1.08 13.26
N SER A 299 9.79 2.20 13.93
CA SER A 299 9.40 3.55 13.49
C SER A 299 10.29 4.64 14.08
N ARG A 300 10.19 5.86 13.53
CA ARG A 300 10.96 7.06 13.94
C ARG A 300 10.52 7.64 15.29
N TRP A 301 9.21 7.63 15.57
CA TRP A 301 8.58 8.33 16.70
C TRP A 301 9.24 8.13 18.08
N PRO A 302 9.58 6.91 18.54
CA PRO A 302 10.14 6.70 19.89
C PRO A 302 11.51 7.35 20.11
N TYR A 303 12.35 7.36 19.07
CA TYR A 303 13.71 7.92 19.12
C TYR A 303 13.71 9.45 19.31
N MET A 304 12.58 10.13 19.10
CA MET A 304 12.45 11.57 19.33
C MET A 304 12.53 11.97 20.81
N GLY A 305 12.39 11.02 21.75
CA GLY A 305 12.75 11.22 23.16
C GLY A 305 14.23 10.93 23.49
N GLY A 306 15.03 10.58 22.47
CA GLY A 306 16.44 10.22 22.59
C GLY A 306 16.69 8.92 23.35
N ILE A 307 17.95 8.69 23.74
CA ILE A 307 18.38 7.48 24.48
C ILE A 307 17.69 7.30 25.85
N ASN A 308 17.01 8.34 26.36
CA ASN A 308 16.27 8.32 27.62
C ASN A 308 14.76 8.04 27.47
N ASP A 309 14.24 7.87 26.24
CA ASP A 309 12.87 7.40 26.07
C ASP A 309 12.68 5.97 26.62
N SER A 310 11.53 5.71 27.21
CA SER A 310 11.20 4.42 27.82
C SER A 310 11.20 3.25 26.83
N MET A 311 10.81 3.46 25.56
CA MET A 311 10.83 2.43 24.53
C MET A 311 12.25 2.22 23.99
N VAL A 312 13.04 3.29 23.86
CA VAL A 312 14.47 3.21 23.49
C VAL A 312 15.30 2.52 24.58
N GLN A 313 15.03 2.77 25.86
CA GLN A 313 15.64 2.07 26.99
C GLN A 313 15.25 0.58 27.00
N ASN A 314 13.97 0.25 26.80
CA ASN A 314 13.50 -1.14 26.67
C ASN A 314 14.16 -1.87 25.47
N TYR A 315 14.38 -1.16 24.35
CA TYR A 315 15.09 -1.69 23.20
C TYR A 315 16.57 -1.93 23.49
N THR A 316 17.21 -1.01 24.22
CA THR A 316 18.61 -1.13 24.65
C THR A 316 18.81 -2.33 25.60
N GLU A 317 17.91 -2.56 26.55
CA GLU A 317 18.00 -3.76 27.41
C GLU A 317 17.72 -5.06 26.62
N LEU A 318 16.85 -5.05 25.60
CA LEU A 318 16.71 -6.18 24.67
C LEU A 318 18.04 -6.50 23.96
N MET A 319 18.78 -5.48 23.49
CA MET A 319 20.11 -5.64 22.88
C MET A 319 21.09 -6.29 23.87
N ILE A 320 21.17 -5.75 25.08
CA ILE A 320 22.04 -6.22 26.18
C ILE A 320 21.72 -7.69 26.53
N GLN A 321 20.45 -8.00 26.80
CA GLN A 321 20.01 -9.35 27.15
C GLN A 321 20.26 -10.35 26.03
N THR A 322 20.09 -9.95 24.77
CA THR A 322 20.39 -10.79 23.61
C THR A 322 21.88 -11.09 23.48
N ALA A 323 22.73 -10.07 23.64
CA ALA A 323 24.18 -10.24 23.61
C ALA A 323 24.68 -11.18 24.71
N ILE A 324 24.21 -11.01 25.95
CA ILE A 324 24.52 -11.89 27.09
C ILE A 324 24.08 -13.34 26.78
N ARG A 325 22.84 -13.53 26.31
CA ARG A 325 22.29 -14.86 25.96
C ARG A 325 23.05 -15.56 24.83
N LEU A 326 23.68 -14.81 23.92
CA LEU A 326 24.51 -15.35 22.84
C LEU A 326 25.99 -15.54 23.23
N GLY A 327 26.41 -15.04 24.39
CA GLY A 327 27.68 -15.36 25.06
C GLY A 327 28.63 -14.18 25.30
N ALA A 328 28.15 -12.93 25.27
CA ALA A 328 28.91 -11.78 25.77
C ALA A 328 29.08 -11.84 27.30
N LYS A 329 30.06 -11.11 27.85
CA LYS A 329 30.05 -10.75 29.28
C LYS A 329 29.02 -9.66 29.53
N GLU A 330 28.42 -9.61 30.73
CA GLU A 330 27.45 -8.57 31.07
C GLU A 330 28.06 -7.15 31.03
N GLU A 331 29.29 -6.98 31.51
CA GLU A 331 30.00 -5.68 31.44
C GLU A 331 30.21 -5.22 29.99
N ASP A 332 30.78 -6.09 29.14
CA ASP A 332 31.00 -5.81 27.72
C ASP A 332 29.66 -5.53 27.00
N ALA A 333 28.62 -6.32 27.30
CA ALA A 333 27.29 -6.17 26.70
C ALA A 333 26.61 -4.86 27.07
N ARG A 334 26.64 -4.47 28.36
CA ARG A 334 26.01 -3.23 28.84
C ARG A 334 26.68 -1.99 28.22
N ALA A 335 28.01 -1.99 28.08
CA ALA A 335 28.72 -0.89 27.45
C ALA A 335 28.51 -0.84 25.92
N GLU A 336 28.78 -1.95 25.22
CA GLU A 336 28.83 -1.96 23.75
C GLU A 336 27.45 -1.93 23.09
N MET A 337 26.40 -2.42 23.74
CA MET A 337 25.04 -2.33 23.23
C MET A 337 24.41 -0.96 23.50
N LEU A 338 24.83 -0.25 24.56
CA LEU A 338 24.47 1.16 24.74
C LEU A 338 25.12 2.04 23.67
N GLU A 339 26.41 1.84 23.36
CA GLU A 339 27.10 2.54 22.26
C GLU A 339 26.40 2.28 20.91
N ALA A 340 25.95 1.06 20.66
CA ALA A 340 25.20 0.70 19.45
C ALA A 340 23.75 1.26 19.42
N ALA A 341 23.09 1.43 20.57
CA ALA A 341 21.78 2.08 20.65
C ALA A 341 21.89 3.60 20.45
N GLU A 342 22.90 4.23 21.05
CA GLU A 342 23.22 5.64 20.78
C GLU A 342 23.60 5.88 19.31
N LEU A 343 24.27 4.92 18.65
CA LEU A 343 24.52 5.00 17.21
C LEU A 343 23.22 5.05 16.41
N GLU A 344 22.24 4.19 16.75
CA GLU A 344 20.95 4.20 16.06
C GLU A 344 20.19 5.50 16.29
N VAL A 345 20.15 6.05 17.52
CA VAL A 345 19.57 7.38 17.79
C VAL A 345 20.20 8.44 16.87
N LYS A 346 21.54 8.50 16.80
CA LYS A 346 22.28 9.45 15.95
C LYS A 346 22.01 9.28 14.45
N LEU A 347 21.66 8.07 13.99
CA LEU A 347 21.18 7.85 12.61
C LEU A 347 19.75 8.36 12.45
N VAL A 348 18.85 8.05 13.39
CA VAL A 348 17.43 8.45 13.34
C VAL A 348 17.24 9.97 13.38
N ASP A 349 18.12 10.71 14.07
CA ASP A 349 18.08 12.18 14.13
C ASP A 349 18.10 12.85 12.73
N PHE A 350 18.77 12.25 11.75
CA PHE A 350 18.83 12.73 10.37
C PHE A 350 17.75 12.12 9.44
N SER A 351 16.89 11.24 9.96
CA SER A 351 15.84 10.59 9.15
C SER A 351 14.62 11.50 8.96
N SER A 352 13.98 11.42 7.79
CA SER A 352 12.69 12.05 7.53
C SER A 352 11.54 11.29 8.18
N ASP A 353 10.51 12.02 8.57
CA ASP A 353 9.25 11.46 9.04
C ASP A 353 8.39 10.91 7.89
N ASP A 354 7.62 9.86 8.16
CA ASP A 354 6.77 9.22 7.14
C ASP A 354 5.68 10.17 6.60
N THR A 355 5.27 11.19 7.36
CA THR A 355 4.37 12.26 6.87
C THR A 355 4.98 13.06 5.72
N VAL A 356 6.30 13.31 5.77
CA VAL A 356 7.04 14.09 4.76
C VAL A 356 7.44 13.20 3.58
N ARG A 357 7.68 11.91 3.84
CA ARG A 357 7.98 10.88 2.84
C ARG A 357 6.81 10.52 1.92
N ARG A 358 5.61 11.07 2.17
CA ARG A 358 4.49 11.01 1.22
C ARG A 358 4.80 11.72 -0.10
N ASP A 359 5.60 12.78 -0.07
CA ASP A 359 5.98 13.54 -1.28
C ASP A 359 6.92 12.72 -2.19
N PRO A 360 6.48 12.32 -3.40
CA PRO A 360 7.28 11.54 -4.33
C PRO A 360 8.32 12.40 -5.07
N ASP A 361 8.03 13.67 -5.32
CA ASP A 361 8.92 14.61 -6.01
C ASP A 361 10.13 14.95 -5.11
N ARG A 362 9.89 15.25 -3.83
CA ARG A 362 10.94 15.40 -2.81
C ARG A 362 11.83 14.15 -2.68
N SER A 363 11.26 12.98 -2.94
CA SER A 363 11.97 11.69 -2.87
C SER A 363 12.74 11.35 -4.16
N ASN A 364 12.57 12.10 -5.24
CA ASN A 364 13.16 11.84 -6.56
C ASN A 364 14.40 12.71 -6.81
N ASN A 365 15.52 12.39 -6.14
CA ASN A 365 16.79 13.09 -6.33
C ASN A 365 17.77 12.23 -7.16
N PRO A 366 17.76 12.32 -8.51
CA PRO A 366 18.62 11.52 -9.37
C PRO A 366 20.06 12.04 -9.44
N PHE A 367 21.02 11.13 -9.32
CA PHE A 367 22.44 11.37 -9.58
C PHE A 367 23.01 10.30 -10.51
N GLN A 368 24.07 10.62 -11.23
CA GLN A 368 24.97 9.60 -11.80
C GLN A 368 25.84 9.03 -10.68
N LEU A 369 26.17 7.74 -10.73
CA LEU A 369 26.96 7.06 -9.70
C LEU A 369 28.28 7.80 -9.37
N TRP A 370 28.98 8.33 -10.39
CA TRP A 370 30.21 9.12 -10.19
C TRP A 370 30.00 10.44 -9.41
N GLN A 371 28.79 11.01 -9.42
CA GLN A 371 28.47 12.25 -8.70
C GLN A 371 28.30 12.02 -7.20
N LEU A 372 27.91 10.82 -6.77
CA LEU A 372 27.72 10.49 -5.35
C LEU A 372 29.00 10.74 -4.53
N LYS A 373 30.18 10.55 -5.14
CA LYS A 373 31.48 10.82 -4.51
C LYS A 373 31.74 12.31 -4.22
N GLN A 374 31.04 13.22 -4.90
CA GLN A 374 31.11 14.67 -4.65
C GLN A 374 30.08 15.12 -3.60
N GLN A 375 28.89 14.54 -3.62
CA GLN A 375 27.79 14.84 -2.68
C GLN A 375 28.01 14.19 -1.30
N PHE A 376 28.55 12.97 -1.29
CA PHE A 376 28.72 12.14 -0.11
C PHE A 376 30.19 11.67 0.05
N PRO A 377 31.18 12.58 0.13
CA PRO A 377 32.61 12.26 0.02
C PRO A 377 33.20 11.40 1.15
N PHE A 378 32.44 11.06 2.20
CA PHE A 378 32.84 10.07 3.19
C PHE A 378 32.35 8.65 2.88
N VAL A 379 31.35 8.47 2.00
CA VAL A 379 30.79 7.16 1.65
C VAL A 379 31.20 6.78 0.23
N ASP A 380 31.95 5.70 0.06
CA ASP A 380 32.24 5.17 -1.28
C ASP A 380 31.07 4.32 -1.82
N PHE A 381 29.99 5.00 -2.22
CA PHE A 381 28.79 4.38 -2.82
C PHE A 381 29.07 3.66 -4.14
N GLU A 382 30.07 4.12 -4.90
CA GLU A 382 30.55 3.49 -6.13
C GLU A 382 31.10 2.09 -5.81
N SER A 383 32.06 2.00 -4.88
CA SER A 383 32.62 0.73 -4.40
C SER A 383 31.60 -0.17 -3.69
N PHE A 384 30.58 0.41 -3.03
CA PHE A 384 29.47 -0.36 -2.47
C PHE A 384 28.63 -1.03 -3.56
N ILE A 385 28.17 -0.26 -4.54
CA ILE A 385 27.27 -0.73 -5.61
C ILE A 385 28.00 -1.73 -6.51
N GLU A 386 29.21 -1.44 -6.99
CA GLU A 386 30.01 -2.38 -7.78
C GLU A 386 30.15 -3.75 -7.09
N ARG A 387 30.35 -3.74 -5.77
CA ARG A 387 30.62 -4.94 -4.98
C ARG A 387 29.36 -5.69 -4.53
N VAL A 388 28.19 -5.05 -4.54
CA VAL A 388 26.88 -5.73 -4.42
C VAL A 388 26.49 -6.42 -5.73
N PHE A 389 26.76 -5.77 -6.88
CA PHE A 389 26.38 -6.26 -8.20
C PHE A 389 27.43 -7.16 -8.89
N ASP A 390 28.58 -7.42 -8.25
CA ASP A 390 29.63 -8.32 -8.74
C ASP A 390 29.07 -9.70 -9.18
N GLY A 391 29.33 -10.06 -10.44
CA GLY A 391 28.82 -11.27 -11.07
C GLY A 391 27.31 -11.28 -11.41
N ILE A 392 26.57 -10.18 -11.15
CA ILE A 392 25.12 -10.05 -11.43
C ILE A 392 24.87 -9.12 -12.63
N VAL A 393 25.26 -7.85 -12.54
CA VAL A 393 25.08 -6.83 -13.59
C VAL A 393 26.31 -5.93 -13.65
N ASN A 394 26.81 -5.65 -14.85
CA ASN A 394 27.92 -4.70 -15.02
C ASN A 394 27.47 -3.27 -14.66
N ILE A 395 28.02 -2.73 -13.58
CA ILE A 395 27.84 -1.33 -13.17
C ILE A 395 28.65 -0.39 -14.07
N SER A 396 28.21 0.87 -14.17
CA SER A 396 28.83 1.96 -14.90
C SER A 396 28.82 3.21 -14.02
N PRO A 397 29.87 4.06 -14.04
CA PRO A 397 29.86 5.34 -13.34
C PRO A 397 28.71 6.28 -13.81
N ASN A 398 28.22 6.09 -15.05
CA ASN A 398 27.06 6.78 -15.62
C ASN A 398 25.74 6.00 -15.44
N ASP A 399 25.64 5.18 -14.40
CA ASP A 399 24.36 4.62 -13.96
C ASP A 399 23.63 5.62 -13.08
N THR A 400 22.31 5.77 -13.28
CA THR A 400 21.48 6.63 -12.43
C THR A 400 21.15 5.95 -11.11
N VAL A 401 21.30 6.69 -10.01
CA VAL A 401 20.88 6.32 -8.66
C VAL A 401 19.96 7.41 -8.11
N ILE A 402 18.78 7.02 -7.61
CA ILE A 402 17.88 7.92 -6.88
C ILE A 402 18.27 7.92 -5.40
N ILE A 403 18.52 9.09 -4.84
CA ILE A 403 18.70 9.29 -3.40
C ILE A 403 17.39 9.80 -2.82
N ARG A 404 16.72 9.03 -1.96
CA ARG A 404 15.39 9.43 -1.44
C ARG A 404 15.47 10.46 -0.32
N GLU A 405 16.55 10.44 0.45
CA GLU A 405 16.67 11.19 1.69
C GLU A 405 17.98 11.97 1.75
N LEU A 406 18.10 13.03 0.94
CA LEU A 406 19.33 13.83 0.84
C LEU A 406 19.94 14.21 2.20
N ASP A 407 19.12 14.63 3.16
CA ASP A 407 19.60 15.07 4.48
C ASP A 407 19.99 13.90 5.40
N TYR A 408 19.36 12.74 5.25
CA TYR A 408 19.83 11.49 5.86
C TYR A 408 21.22 11.13 5.33
N PHE A 409 21.39 11.10 4.01
CA PHE A 409 22.67 10.74 3.38
C PHE A 409 23.78 11.78 3.61
N LYS A 410 23.46 13.06 3.77
CA LYS A 410 24.39 14.07 4.31
C LYS A 410 24.74 13.77 5.77
N GLY A 411 23.74 13.50 6.62
CA GLY A 411 23.89 13.31 8.06
C GLY A 411 24.68 12.07 8.48
N ILE A 412 24.37 10.90 7.91
CA ILE A 412 25.04 9.63 8.29
C ILE A 412 26.55 9.68 8.07
N GLN A 413 27.06 10.48 7.13
CA GLN A 413 28.51 10.70 6.98
C GLN A 413 29.15 11.23 8.25
N HIS A 414 28.51 12.16 8.96
CA HIS A 414 29.01 12.68 10.22
C HIS A 414 28.97 11.62 11.32
N VAL A 415 27.86 10.87 11.41
CA VAL A 415 27.67 9.79 12.39
C VAL A 415 28.73 8.70 12.22
N LEU A 416 28.92 8.22 10.99
CA LEU A 416 29.84 7.12 10.68
C LEU A 416 31.31 7.55 10.78
N LYS A 417 31.64 8.80 10.43
CA LYS A 417 32.99 9.37 10.58
C LYS A 417 33.38 9.64 12.04
N SER A 418 32.41 9.88 12.92
CA SER A 418 32.64 10.11 14.36
C SER A 418 32.56 8.82 15.21
N SER A 419 32.08 7.72 14.64
CA SER A 419 31.87 6.45 15.33
C SER A 419 33.04 5.47 15.16
N THR A 420 33.25 4.60 16.14
CA THR A 420 34.28 3.55 16.04
C THR A 420 33.82 2.43 15.10
N LYS A 421 34.76 1.78 14.38
CA LYS A 421 34.42 0.57 13.59
C LYS A 421 33.81 -0.54 14.48
N ARG A 422 34.16 -0.57 15.78
CA ARG A 422 33.59 -1.50 16.77
C ARG A 422 32.11 -1.19 17.03
N ALA A 423 31.73 0.07 17.24
CA ALA A 423 30.34 0.49 17.40
C ALA A 423 29.50 0.13 16.17
N ILE A 424 30.01 0.46 14.98
CA ILE A 424 29.34 0.17 13.70
C ILE A 424 29.14 -1.34 13.51
N ALA A 425 30.18 -2.16 13.73
CA ALA A 425 30.06 -3.61 13.66
C ALA A 425 29.11 -4.18 14.72
N ASN A 426 29.08 -3.63 15.93
CA ASN A 426 28.15 -4.04 16.98
C ASN A 426 26.69 -3.76 16.61
N TYR A 427 26.40 -2.56 16.08
CA TYR A 427 25.07 -2.20 15.57
C TYR A 427 24.65 -3.05 14.37
N VAL A 428 25.52 -3.22 13.37
CA VAL A 428 25.22 -4.02 12.17
C VAL A 428 24.97 -5.49 12.53
N CYS A 429 25.81 -6.09 13.37
CA CYS A 429 25.58 -7.44 13.86
C CYS A 429 24.33 -7.56 14.75
N TRP A 430 24.03 -6.57 15.57
CA TRP A 430 22.77 -6.54 16.32
C TRP A 430 21.54 -6.51 15.38
N ARG A 431 21.51 -5.64 14.38
CA ARG A 431 20.41 -5.55 13.40
C ARG A 431 20.23 -6.86 12.61
N ILE A 432 21.32 -7.57 12.30
CA ILE A 432 21.28 -8.95 11.76
C ILE A 432 20.63 -9.92 12.76
N VAL A 433 21.04 -9.89 14.05
CA VAL A 433 20.47 -10.76 15.09
C VAL A 433 18.99 -10.50 15.31
N GLN A 434 18.56 -9.23 15.32
CA GLN A 434 17.15 -8.86 15.40
C GLN A 434 16.36 -9.39 14.20
N GLY A 435 16.85 -9.18 12.97
CA GLY A 435 16.21 -9.66 11.73
C GLY A 435 16.13 -11.19 11.63
N PHE A 436 17.00 -11.92 12.34
CA PHE A 436 16.98 -13.39 12.43
C PHE A 436 16.59 -13.92 13.82
N SER A 437 15.91 -13.12 14.65
CA SER A 437 15.45 -13.51 15.99
C SER A 437 14.50 -14.71 15.98
N ALA A 438 13.68 -14.87 14.93
CA ALA A 438 12.78 -16.02 14.75
C ALA A 438 13.49 -17.38 14.61
N PHE A 439 14.81 -17.39 14.40
CA PHE A 439 15.68 -18.56 14.25
C PHE A 439 16.52 -18.85 15.51
N LEU A 440 16.28 -18.12 16.60
CA LEU A 440 16.82 -18.41 17.93
C LEU A 440 16.04 -19.54 18.64
N PRO A 441 16.68 -20.27 19.58
CA PRO A 441 15.97 -21.16 20.49
C PRO A 441 14.91 -20.39 21.30
N PRO A 442 13.83 -21.05 21.78
CA PRO A 442 12.72 -20.37 22.48
C PRO A 442 13.18 -19.39 23.57
N LYS A 443 14.00 -19.85 24.53
CA LYS A 443 14.51 -19.05 25.67
C LYS A 443 15.36 -17.82 25.30
N ASP A 444 15.74 -17.70 24.05
CA ASP A 444 16.52 -16.58 23.51
C ASP A 444 15.70 -15.73 22.53
N ARG A 445 14.56 -16.26 22.08
CA ARG A 445 13.52 -15.60 21.29
C ARG A 445 12.48 -14.90 22.19
N ASP A 446 12.22 -15.43 23.39
CA ASP A 446 11.27 -14.90 24.37
C ASP A 446 11.38 -13.36 24.58
N PRO A 447 12.57 -12.76 24.78
CA PRO A 447 12.68 -11.31 24.99
C PRO A 447 12.18 -10.46 23.81
N PHE A 448 12.18 -10.98 22.58
CA PHE A 448 11.63 -10.27 21.42
C PHE A 448 10.09 -10.22 21.45
N TYR A 449 9.44 -11.27 21.96
CA TYR A 449 8.00 -11.22 22.22
C TYR A 449 7.66 -10.28 23.39
N GLU A 450 8.47 -10.28 24.46
CA GLU A 450 8.32 -9.37 25.61
C GLU A 450 8.46 -7.90 25.18
N PHE A 451 9.47 -7.56 24.37
CA PHE A 451 9.63 -6.22 23.81
C PHE A 451 8.43 -5.81 22.94
N LYS A 452 8.00 -6.68 22.02
CA LYS A 452 6.81 -6.44 21.18
C LYS A 452 5.54 -6.29 22.01
N ALA A 453 5.41 -7.04 23.10
CA ALA A 453 4.28 -6.95 24.01
C ALA A 453 4.28 -5.63 24.79
N ASN A 454 5.42 -5.20 25.33
CA ASN A 454 5.58 -3.90 25.97
C ASN A 454 5.26 -2.74 25.01
N GLN A 455 5.73 -2.82 23.76
CA GLN A 455 5.46 -1.81 22.71
C GLN A 455 3.96 -1.68 22.36
N THR A 456 3.19 -2.77 22.48
CA THR A 456 1.80 -2.85 21.98
C THR A 456 0.73 -3.08 23.05
N GLY A 457 1.12 -3.21 24.32
CA GLY A 457 0.25 -3.50 25.46
C GLY A 457 -0.26 -4.95 25.52
N MET A 458 0.29 -5.87 24.73
CA MET A 458 -0.03 -7.30 24.85
C MET A 458 0.41 -7.86 26.20
N PHE A 459 -0.15 -8.99 26.60
CA PHE A 459 0.41 -9.78 27.69
C PHE A 459 1.54 -10.66 27.15
N ASN A 460 2.64 -10.77 27.90
CA ASN A 460 3.78 -11.62 27.56
C ASN A 460 3.45 -13.13 27.60
N VAL A 461 2.29 -13.49 28.16
CA VAL A 461 1.83 -14.88 28.37
C VAL A 461 0.35 -14.99 27.96
N PRO A 462 -0.06 -16.06 27.23
CA PRO A 462 0.79 -17.06 26.59
C PRO A 462 1.61 -16.47 25.43
N ILE A 463 2.85 -16.93 25.28
CA ILE A 463 3.67 -16.65 24.09
C ILE A 463 2.92 -17.14 22.82
N PRO A 464 3.04 -16.49 21.65
CA PRO A 464 2.43 -16.97 20.41
C PRO A 464 2.80 -18.43 20.08
N ASP A 465 1.82 -19.19 19.58
CA ASP A 465 2.07 -20.57 19.15
C ASP A 465 3.11 -20.60 18.02
N ARG A 466 4.11 -21.50 18.12
CA ARG A 466 5.18 -21.59 17.11
C ARG A 466 4.65 -21.82 15.68
N TRP A 467 3.50 -22.48 15.51
CA TRP A 467 2.92 -22.68 14.18
C TRP A 467 2.51 -21.35 13.50
N GLU A 468 2.16 -20.29 14.25
CA GLU A 468 1.81 -18.99 13.68
C GLU A 468 3.02 -18.30 13.05
N ASP A 469 4.15 -18.29 13.77
CA ASP A 469 5.44 -17.82 13.23
C ASP A 469 5.81 -18.64 11.98
N CYS A 470 5.65 -19.96 12.03
CA CYS A 470 6.07 -20.84 10.94
C CYS A 470 5.18 -20.74 9.70
N VAL A 471 3.87 -20.51 9.85
CA VAL A 471 3.00 -20.16 8.72
C VAL A 471 3.41 -18.79 8.17
N THR A 472 3.63 -17.79 9.03
CA THR A 472 4.00 -16.42 8.60
C THR A 472 5.32 -16.42 7.82
N LEU A 473 6.36 -17.06 8.35
CA LEU A 473 7.65 -17.22 7.68
C LEU A 473 7.52 -17.99 6.36
N SER A 474 6.68 -19.03 6.30
CA SER A 474 6.43 -19.76 5.04
C SER A 474 5.74 -18.88 4.00
N CYS A 475 4.75 -18.07 4.40
CA CYS A 475 4.05 -17.14 3.50
C CYS A 475 4.94 -15.98 3.03
N MET A 476 5.91 -15.54 3.83
CA MET A 476 6.83 -14.44 3.47
C MET A 476 8.06 -14.88 2.64
N LEU A 477 8.55 -16.12 2.84
CA LEU A 477 9.81 -16.58 2.23
C LEU A 477 9.59 -17.62 1.11
N ILE A 478 8.48 -18.34 1.14
CA ILE A 478 8.08 -19.38 0.19
C ILE A 478 6.68 -19.01 -0.37
N ASP A 479 6.53 -17.73 -0.71
CA ASP A 479 5.26 -17.02 -0.94
C ASP A 479 4.43 -17.59 -2.10
N MET A 480 5.06 -17.89 -3.24
CA MET A 480 4.38 -18.40 -4.44
C MET A 480 4.04 -19.90 -4.34
N PRO A 481 4.91 -20.81 -3.83
CA PRO A 481 4.51 -22.19 -3.57
C PRO A 481 3.43 -22.32 -2.48
N VAL A 482 3.47 -21.51 -1.42
CA VAL A 482 2.41 -21.47 -0.40
C VAL A 482 1.11 -20.89 -0.98
N GLY A 483 1.21 -19.82 -1.79
CA GLY A 483 0.10 -19.26 -2.57
C GLY A 483 -0.57 -20.30 -3.47
N LYS A 484 0.22 -21.06 -4.24
CA LYS A 484 -0.25 -22.18 -5.08
C LYS A 484 -1.01 -23.22 -4.25
N LEU A 485 -0.43 -23.69 -3.14
CA LEU A 485 -1.07 -24.68 -2.27
C LEU A 485 -2.40 -24.17 -1.69
N PHE A 486 -2.47 -22.90 -1.28
CA PHE A 486 -3.73 -22.27 -0.85
C PHE A 486 -4.77 -22.22 -1.98
N VAL A 487 -4.38 -21.76 -3.17
CA VAL A 487 -5.26 -21.64 -4.34
C VAL A 487 -5.83 -23.00 -4.74
N GLU A 488 -5.00 -24.04 -4.84
CA GLU A 488 -5.41 -25.40 -5.25
C GLU A 488 -6.39 -26.09 -4.28
N ASN A 489 -6.47 -25.65 -3.01
CA ASN A 489 -7.19 -26.37 -1.95
C ASN A 489 -8.34 -25.59 -1.30
N TYR A 490 -8.31 -24.26 -1.31
CA TYR A 490 -9.32 -23.43 -0.62
C TYR A 490 -9.90 -22.29 -1.48
N PHE A 491 -9.24 -21.86 -2.56
CA PHE A 491 -9.77 -20.77 -3.38
C PHE A 491 -10.90 -21.24 -4.30
N SER A 492 -12.05 -20.56 -4.24
CA SER A 492 -13.23 -20.89 -5.06
C SER A 492 -13.17 -20.23 -6.45
N GLU A 493 -12.05 -20.39 -7.15
CA GLU A 493 -11.68 -19.75 -8.42
C GLU A 493 -12.87 -19.58 -9.39
N LYS A 494 -13.55 -20.68 -9.71
CA LYS A 494 -14.71 -20.77 -10.63
C LYS A 494 -15.84 -19.76 -10.35
N PHE A 495 -16.00 -19.33 -9.09
CA PHE A 495 -17.04 -18.39 -8.67
C PHE A 495 -16.46 -17.03 -8.30
N ALA A 496 -15.31 -17.01 -7.62
CA ALA A 496 -14.63 -15.81 -7.16
C ALA A 496 -14.06 -14.99 -8.33
N MET A 497 -13.21 -15.58 -9.17
CA MET A 497 -12.51 -14.87 -10.25
C MET A 497 -13.48 -14.16 -11.23
N PRO A 498 -14.55 -14.81 -11.74
CA PRO A 498 -15.48 -14.12 -12.63
C PRO A 498 -16.23 -12.97 -11.95
N LYS A 499 -16.64 -13.11 -10.67
CA LYS A 499 -17.35 -12.03 -9.96
C LYS A 499 -16.42 -10.89 -9.57
N MET A 500 -15.15 -11.17 -9.27
CA MET A 500 -14.14 -10.15 -9.03
C MET A 500 -13.94 -9.30 -10.28
N ILE A 501 -13.63 -9.92 -11.42
CA ILE A 501 -13.41 -9.22 -12.71
C ILE A 501 -14.67 -8.43 -13.14
N GLU A 502 -15.86 -9.03 -12.98
CA GLU A 502 -17.17 -8.38 -13.18
C GLU A 502 -17.30 -7.09 -12.36
N MET A 503 -16.93 -7.12 -11.08
CA MET A 503 -17.01 -5.96 -10.19
C MET A 503 -15.89 -4.94 -10.41
N THR A 504 -14.63 -5.37 -10.56
CA THR A 504 -13.48 -4.49 -10.81
C THR A 504 -13.68 -3.66 -12.07
N LYS A 505 -14.19 -4.26 -13.16
CA LYS A 505 -14.56 -3.49 -14.34
C LYS A 505 -15.67 -2.46 -14.03
N TYR A 506 -16.82 -2.90 -13.49
CA TYR A 506 -17.98 -2.02 -13.31
C TYR A 506 -17.71 -0.86 -12.33
N LEU A 507 -16.88 -1.09 -11.31
CA LEU A 507 -16.46 -0.08 -10.33
C LEU A 507 -15.43 0.91 -10.91
N LYS A 508 -14.49 0.44 -11.74
CA LYS A 508 -13.58 1.30 -12.52
C LYS A 508 -14.34 2.16 -13.54
N ASP A 509 -15.28 1.57 -14.27
CA ASP A 509 -16.17 2.29 -15.19
C ASP A 509 -16.97 3.38 -14.43
N THR A 510 -17.53 3.04 -13.25
CA THR A 510 -18.25 4.01 -12.41
C THR A 510 -17.36 5.14 -11.89
N PHE A 511 -16.07 4.89 -11.62
CA PHE A 511 -15.12 5.94 -11.25
C PHE A 511 -14.85 6.89 -12.42
N ILE A 512 -14.72 6.35 -13.64
CA ILE A 512 -14.58 7.13 -14.87
C ILE A 512 -15.81 8.02 -15.12
N ASP A 513 -17.02 7.51 -14.85
CA ASP A 513 -18.24 8.33 -14.88
C ASP A 513 -18.22 9.46 -13.84
N GLN A 514 -17.63 9.24 -12.66
CA GLN A 514 -17.46 10.32 -11.66
C GLN A 514 -16.44 11.37 -12.10
N LEU A 515 -15.32 10.97 -12.73
CA LEU A 515 -14.34 11.90 -13.32
C LEU A 515 -15.01 12.79 -14.39
N ASN A 516 -15.86 12.20 -15.23
CA ASN A 516 -16.63 12.93 -16.24
C ASN A 516 -17.52 14.04 -15.65
N GLU A 517 -18.01 13.90 -14.42
CA GLU A 517 -18.93 14.86 -13.78
C GLU A 517 -18.27 16.02 -13.04
N LEU A 518 -17.01 15.89 -12.56
CA LEU A 518 -16.38 16.83 -11.61
C LEU A 518 -16.50 18.31 -12.02
N ASP A 519 -16.84 19.21 -11.10
CA ASP A 519 -17.01 20.64 -11.40
C ASP A 519 -15.73 21.50 -11.19
N TRP A 520 -14.78 21.00 -10.41
CA TRP A 520 -13.56 21.73 -10.03
C TRP A 520 -12.38 21.55 -11.00
N MET A 521 -12.35 20.43 -11.72
CA MET A 521 -11.28 20.02 -12.64
C MET A 521 -11.54 20.53 -14.07
N ASP A 522 -10.53 21.10 -14.74
CA ASP A 522 -10.63 21.54 -16.13
C ASP A 522 -10.84 20.38 -17.12
N SER A 523 -11.22 20.68 -18.37
CA SER A 523 -11.53 19.65 -19.37
C SER A 523 -10.30 18.86 -19.87
N ALA A 524 -9.10 19.44 -19.86
CA ALA A 524 -7.89 18.78 -20.33
C ALA A 524 -7.31 17.85 -19.26
N THR A 525 -7.23 18.29 -18.00
CA THR A 525 -6.83 17.42 -16.89
C THR A 525 -7.85 16.31 -16.67
N ARG A 526 -9.16 16.58 -16.86
CA ARG A 526 -10.20 15.54 -16.83
C ARG A 526 -10.00 14.47 -17.89
N GLN A 527 -9.66 14.86 -19.13
CA GLN A 527 -9.39 13.92 -20.21
C GLN A 527 -8.18 13.03 -19.86
N ARG A 528 -7.07 13.63 -19.38
CA ARG A 528 -5.90 12.86 -18.91
C ARG A 528 -6.22 11.94 -17.73
N ALA A 529 -7.06 12.39 -16.79
CA ALA A 529 -7.50 11.56 -15.65
C ALA A 529 -8.33 10.35 -16.10
N ILE A 530 -9.19 10.54 -17.11
CA ILE A 530 -9.98 9.47 -17.74
C ILE A 530 -9.06 8.50 -18.51
N GLU A 531 -8.07 9.01 -19.24
CA GLU A 531 -7.07 8.20 -19.95
C GLU A 531 -6.23 7.36 -18.98
N LYS A 532 -5.74 7.96 -17.88
CA LYS A 532 -5.09 7.23 -16.77
C LYS A 532 -6.01 6.18 -16.15
N ALA A 533 -7.25 6.53 -15.85
CA ALA A 533 -8.21 5.61 -15.26
C ALA A 533 -8.50 4.42 -16.20
N HIS A 534 -8.58 4.65 -17.51
CA HIS A 534 -8.65 3.58 -18.51
C HIS A 534 -7.37 2.72 -18.55
N ALA A 535 -6.20 3.32 -18.38
CA ALA A 535 -4.91 2.61 -18.38
C ALA A 535 -4.64 1.73 -17.14
N ILE A 536 -5.32 1.95 -16.00
CA ILE A 536 -5.14 1.11 -14.78
C ILE A 536 -5.28 -0.39 -15.10
N ASP A 537 -4.21 -1.17 -14.99
CA ASP A 537 -4.28 -2.64 -15.09
C ASP A 537 -4.71 -3.25 -13.75
N TYR A 538 -5.19 -4.50 -13.73
CA TYR A 538 -5.58 -5.17 -12.49
C TYR A 538 -5.32 -6.68 -12.46
N LYS A 539 -4.49 -7.07 -11.50
CA LYS A 539 -4.16 -8.45 -11.14
C LYS A 539 -5.18 -9.00 -10.15
N SER A 540 -5.73 -10.17 -10.46
CA SER A 540 -6.81 -10.82 -9.69
C SER A 540 -6.44 -12.25 -9.33
N GLY A 541 -6.61 -12.64 -8.07
CA GLY A 541 -6.42 -14.00 -7.57
C GLY A 541 -4.94 -14.38 -7.42
N TYR A 542 -4.28 -14.70 -8.53
CA TYR A 542 -2.93 -15.26 -8.53
C TYR A 542 -2.20 -15.09 -9.88
N PRO A 543 -0.85 -15.13 -9.91
CA PRO A 543 -0.10 -15.19 -11.15
C PRO A 543 -0.36 -16.53 -11.86
N PRO A 544 -0.78 -16.56 -13.15
CA PRO A 544 -0.92 -17.82 -13.89
C PRO A 544 0.40 -18.61 -14.00
N GLN A 545 1.55 -17.95 -13.81
CA GLN A 545 2.87 -18.55 -13.77
C GLN A 545 3.02 -19.64 -12.68
N ILE A 546 2.26 -19.59 -11.57
CA ILE A 546 2.35 -20.61 -10.50
C ILE A 546 1.84 -22.00 -10.93
N PHE A 547 1.08 -22.06 -12.03
CA PHE A 547 0.64 -23.31 -12.66
C PHE A 547 1.52 -23.73 -13.84
N ASN A 548 2.61 -23.00 -14.13
CA ASN A 548 3.64 -23.41 -15.06
C ASN A 548 4.76 -24.14 -14.32
N ASP A 549 4.74 -25.48 -14.37
CA ASP A 549 5.78 -26.38 -13.85
C ASP A 549 7.22 -25.95 -14.17
N THR A 550 7.45 -25.32 -15.34
CA THR A 550 8.79 -24.88 -15.77
C THR A 550 9.24 -23.64 -15.00
N TRP A 551 8.34 -22.67 -14.83
CA TRP A 551 8.60 -21.47 -14.03
C TRP A 551 8.76 -21.83 -12.55
N MET A 552 7.91 -22.73 -12.04
CA MET A 552 8.01 -23.21 -10.66
C MET A 552 9.29 -24.00 -10.37
N GLU A 553 9.80 -24.83 -11.29
CA GLU A 553 11.12 -25.48 -11.09
C GLU A 553 12.28 -24.48 -11.20
N GLN A 554 12.16 -23.45 -12.06
CA GLN A 554 13.19 -22.41 -12.22
C GLN A 554 13.29 -21.46 -11.01
N SER A 555 12.17 -20.89 -10.58
CA SER A 555 12.12 -19.93 -9.46
C SER A 555 12.02 -20.59 -8.08
N TRP A 556 11.52 -21.83 -7.99
CA TRP A 556 11.19 -22.48 -6.70
C TRP A 556 11.62 -23.95 -6.57
N GLY A 557 12.35 -24.52 -7.54
CA GLY A 557 12.83 -25.91 -7.55
C GLY A 557 13.96 -26.23 -6.53
N PHE A 558 14.12 -25.40 -5.50
CA PHE A 558 15.16 -25.51 -4.48
C PHE A 558 15.08 -26.84 -3.74
N LYS A 559 16.23 -27.49 -3.59
CA LYS A 559 16.40 -28.70 -2.76
C LYS A 559 17.37 -28.37 -1.63
N PRO A 560 17.16 -28.87 -0.39
CA PRO A 560 18.12 -28.70 0.69
C PRO A 560 19.52 -29.19 0.30
N THR A 561 20.56 -28.39 0.58
CA THR A 561 21.93 -28.73 0.16
C THR A 561 22.46 -29.97 0.88
N THR A 562 22.04 -30.17 2.13
CA THR A 562 22.19 -31.42 2.88
C THR A 562 20.93 -31.68 3.69
N LYS A 563 20.77 -32.91 4.21
CA LYS A 563 19.71 -33.21 5.20
C LYS A 563 19.87 -32.42 6.52
N THR A 564 21.11 -32.01 6.82
CA THR A 564 21.51 -31.29 8.04
C THR A 564 21.53 -29.76 7.87
N GLU A 565 21.04 -29.22 6.75
CA GLU A 565 20.90 -27.78 6.54
C GLU A 565 19.90 -27.21 7.58
N SER A 566 20.37 -26.28 8.41
CA SER A 566 19.53 -25.64 9.44
C SER A 566 18.52 -24.67 8.83
N LEU A 567 17.45 -24.37 9.57
CA LEU A 567 16.38 -23.47 9.12
C LEU A 567 16.94 -22.09 8.72
N LEU A 568 17.88 -21.54 9.49
CA LEU A 568 18.56 -20.29 9.14
C LEU A 568 19.38 -20.42 7.85
N ALA A 569 20.14 -21.51 7.66
CA ALA A 569 20.93 -21.71 6.44
C ALA A 569 20.05 -21.83 5.19
N LEU A 570 18.93 -22.54 5.29
CA LEU A 570 17.89 -22.62 4.26
C LEU A 570 17.28 -21.24 3.96
N THR A 571 16.95 -20.47 4.99
CA THR A 571 16.39 -19.11 4.88
C THR A 571 17.33 -18.17 4.16
N ILE A 572 18.60 -18.09 4.58
CA ILE A 572 19.62 -17.24 3.94
C ILE A 572 19.80 -17.64 2.47
N ARG A 573 19.78 -18.93 2.15
CA ARG A 573 19.90 -19.42 0.76
C ARG A 573 18.70 -19.05 -0.12
N VAL A 574 17.47 -19.10 0.42
CA VAL A 574 16.27 -18.62 -0.29
C VAL A 574 16.33 -17.09 -0.46
N LYS A 575 16.60 -16.35 0.62
CA LYS A 575 16.64 -14.88 0.63
C LYS A 575 17.70 -14.33 -0.33
N LEU A 576 18.93 -14.85 -0.31
CA LEU A 576 19.97 -14.49 -1.28
C LEU A 576 19.52 -14.75 -2.73
N SER A 577 18.83 -15.85 -3.01
CA SER A 577 18.31 -16.12 -4.36
C SER A 577 17.21 -15.13 -4.78
N ARG A 578 16.34 -14.69 -3.86
CA ARG A 578 15.35 -13.64 -4.15
C ARG A 578 16.04 -12.29 -4.41
N THR A 579 16.99 -11.89 -3.55
CA THR A 579 17.76 -10.65 -3.71
C THR A 579 18.58 -10.64 -5.01
N THR A 580 19.21 -11.75 -5.42
CA THR A 580 19.88 -11.82 -6.72
C THR A 580 18.90 -11.70 -7.90
N GLU A 581 17.69 -12.26 -7.81
CA GLU A 581 16.63 -12.07 -8.83
C GLU A 581 15.99 -10.67 -8.83
N GLU A 582 16.16 -9.90 -7.76
CA GLU A 582 15.80 -8.48 -7.70
C GLU A 582 16.90 -7.62 -8.34
N LEU A 583 18.15 -7.76 -7.87
CA LEU A 583 19.33 -7.06 -8.40
C LEU A 583 19.52 -7.31 -9.91
N ALA A 584 19.29 -8.54 -10.39
CA ALA A 584 19.38 -8.88 -11.81
C ALA A 584 18.36 -8.17 -12.72
N ARG A 585 17.36 -7.46 -12.17
CA ARG A 585 16.42 -6.62 -12.93
C ARG A 585 17.03 -5.28 -13.31
N PHE A 586 18.15 -4.88 -12.70
CA PHE A 586 18.79 -3.63 -13.04
C PHE A 586 19.24 -3.63 -14.52
N LYS A 587 18.93 -2.54 -15.23
CA LYS A 587 19.11 -2.38 -16.69
C LYS A 587 18.26 -3.33 -17.55
N GLN A 588 17.35 -4.10 -16.97
CA GLN A 588 16.33 -4.85 -17.73
C GLN A 588 15.06 -4.00 -17.91
N PRO A 589 14.26 -4.24 -18.97
CA PRO A 589 12.91 -3.70 -19.06
C PRO A 589 12.03 -4.21 -17.91
N VAL A 590 11.10 -3.38 -17.45
CA VAL A 590 10.13 -3.73 -16.39
C VAL A 590 9.14 -4.78 -16.90
N ASP A 591 9.18 -5.99 -16.35
CA ASP A 591 8.17 -7.02 -16.57
C ASP A 591 6.89 -6.73 -15.77
N ARG A 592 5.93 -6.05 -16.39
CA ARG A 592 4.62 -5.77 -15.79
C ARG A 592 3.78 -7.03 -15.57
N SER A 593 4.14 -8.21 -16.09
CA SER A 593 3.46 -9.47 -15.76
C SER A 593 3.87 -10.05 -14.39
N PHE A 594 4.95 -9.55 -13.78
CA PHE A 594 5.45 -9.99 -12.49
C PHE A 594 4.51 -9.61 -11.33
N TRP A 595 4.33 -10.52 -10.37
CA TRP A 595 3.56 -10.26 -9.15
C TRP A 595 4.50 -10.08 -7.96
N TYR A 596 4.42 -8.91 -7.31
CA TYR A 596 5.17 -8.58 -6.10
C TYR A 596 4.48 -9.03 -4.80
N GLN A 597 3.29 -9.64 -4.88
CA GLN A 597 2.44 -9.98 -3.74
C GLN A 597 2.00 -11.45 -3.80
N SER A 598 1.89 -12.10 -2.63
CA SER A 598 1.47 -13.52 -2.55
C SER A 598 -0.03 -13.69 -2.81
N PRO A 599 -0.46 -14.76 -3.51
CA PRO A 599 -1.86 -15.17 -3.53
C PRO A 599 -2.45 -15.47 -2.14
N ALA A 600 -1.61 -15.84 -1.16
CA ALA A 600 -1.99 -16.26 0.20
C ALA A 600 -2.09 -15.08 1.20
N GLN A 601 -2.66 -13.96 0.76
CA GLN A 601 -2.70 -12.71 1.54
C GLN A 601 -4.09 -12.09 1.51
N VAL A 602 -4.59 -11.64 2.67
CA VAL A 602 -5.89 -10.96 2.82
C VAL A 602 -5.65 -9.45 2.84
N ASP A 603 -5.48 -8.89 1.66
CA ASP A 603 -5.06 -7.50 1.46
C ASP A 603 -5.45 -7.03 0.04
N ALA A 604 -5.24 -5.76 -0.28
CA ALA A 604 -5.37 -5.20 -1.63
C ALA A 604 -4.35 -4.06 -1.83
N PHE A 605 -3.99 -3.75 -3.08
CA PHE A 605 -2.94 -2.78 -3.38
C PHE A 605 -3.18 -2.01 -4.67
N TYR A 606 -2.68 -0.77 -4.70
CA TYR A 606 -2.37 -0.02 -5.91
C TYR A 606 -0.86 0.30 -5.98
N SER A 607 -0.27 0.22 -7.18
CA SER A 607 1.12 0.59 -7.47
C SER A 607 1.17 1.77 -8.44
N PRO A 608 1.56 2.98 -7.98
CA PRO A 608 1.66 4.15 -8.86
C PRO A 608 2.63 3.97 -10.02
N SER A 609 3.79 3.34 -9.78
CA SER A 609 4.85 3.14 -10.79
C SER A 609 4.54 2.05 -11.83
N SER A 610 3.46 1.29 -11.62
CA SER A 610 2.91 0.35 -12.62
C SER A 610 1.58 0.80 -13.22
N ASN A 611 0.92 1.82 -12.61
CA ASN A 611 -0.50 2.12 -12.78
C ASN A 611 -1.38 0.85 -12.68
N GLU A 612 -1.24 0.11 -11.58
CA GLU A 612 -1.78 -1.25 -11.44
C GLU A 612 -2.41 -1.51 -10.07
N MET A 613 -3.55 -2.22 -10.05
CA MET A 613 -4.15 -2.78 -8.84
C MET A 613 -3.82 -4.27 -8.68
N ILE A 614 -3.63 -4.75 -7.45
CA ILE A 614 -3.41 -6.17 -7.14
C ILE A 614 -4.39 -6.63 -6.05
N PHE A 615 -5.21 -7.63 -6.40
CA PHE A 615 -6.14 -8.30 -5.49
C PHE A 615 -5.75 -9.79 -5.36
N PRO A 616 -5.09 -10.22 -4.29
CA PRO A 616 -4.79 -11.64 -4.04
C PRO A 616 -6.03 -12.52 -3.80
N ALA A 617 -5.88 -13.83 -4.03
CA ALA A 617 -6.92 -14.82 -3.77
C ALA A 617 -7.35 -14.88 -2.29
N GLY A 618 -6.46 -14.48 -1.36
CA GLY A 618 -6.75 -14.48 0.07
C GLY A 618 -7.84 -13.49 0.49
N ILE A 619 -7.98 -12.31 -0.13
CA ILE A 619 -9.09 -11.38 0.19
C ILE A 619 -10.42 -11.78 -0.47
N MET A 620 -10.37 -12.62 -1.51
CA MET A 620 -11.52 -13.09 -2.29
C MET A 620 -12.30 -14.24 -1.62
N GLN A 621 -12.57 -14.09 -0.32
CA GLN A 621 -13.34 -15.03 0.49
C GLN A 621 -14.26 -14.31 1.49
N PHE A 622 -14.96 -15.08 2.32
CA PHE A 622 -15.82 -14.56 3.38
C PHE A 622 -15.01 -13.74 4.42
N PRO A 623 -15.50 -12.57 4.86
CA PRO A 623 -16.80 -11.98 4.54
C PRO A 623 -16.82 -11.16 3.24
N PHE A 624 -15.67 -10.65 2.79
CA PHE A 624 -15.54 -9.66 1.70
C PHE A 624 -16.20 -10.08 0.39
N LEU A 625 -15.86 -11.26 -0.14
CA LEU A 625 -16.44 -11.83 -1.36
C LEU A 625 -17.22 -13.10 -1.03
N SER A 626 -18.55 -12.96 -0.95
CA SER A 626 -19.48 -14.04 -0.62
C SER A 626 -20.45 -14.29 -1.78
N THR A 627 -20.05 -15.08 -2.80
CA THR A 627 -20.88 -15.29 -4.00
C THR A 627 -22.20 -16.02 -3.67
N GLY A 628 -23.34 -15.34 -3.81
CA GLY A 628 -24.66 -15.87 -3.41
C GLY A 628 -25.45 -14.96 -2.47
N VAL A 629 -24.91 -13.77 -2.13
CA VAL A 629 -25.58 -12.68 -1.42
C VAL A 629 -26.03 -11.56 -2.38
N PRO A 630 -26.96 -10.66 -1.98
CA PRO A 630 -27.36 -9.49 -2.76
C PRO A 630 -26.22 -8.52 -3.07
N ASN A 631 -26.38 -7.73 -4.13
CA ASN A 631 -25.34 -6.82 -4.59
C ASN A 631 -25.15 -5.63 -3.62
N TYR A 632 -26.18 -5.16 -2.92
CA TYR A 632 -25.97 -4.17 -1.85
C TYR A 632 -24.94 -4.63 -0.80
N VAL A 633 -24.84 -5.94 -0.54
CA VAL A 633 -23.80 -6.52 0.34
C VAL A 633 -22.45 -6.57 -0.38
N LEU A 634 -22.37 -7.14 -1.59
CA LEU A 634 -21.09 -7.29 -2.31
C LEU A 634 -20.40 -5.95 -2.56
N TYR A 635 -21.15 -4.93 -2.97
CA TYR A 635 -20.61 -3.59 -3.21
C TYR A 635 -20.14 -2.94 -1.90
N SER A 636 -20.89 -3.05 -0.81
CA SER A 636 -20.46 -2.53 0.50
C SER A 636 -19.26 -3.25 1.15
N MET A 637 -18.98 -4.49 0.73
CA MET A 637 -17.88 -5.31 1.25
C MET A 637 -16.66 -5.23 0.32
N ILE A 638 -16.44 -6.19 -0.57
CA ILE A 638 -15.31 -6.16 -1.53
C ILE A 638 -15.37 -4.97 -2.50
N GLY A 639 -16.56 -4.45 -2.80
CA GLY A 639 -16.71 -3.34 -3.76
C GLY A 639 -16.15 -2.00 -3.29
N VAL A 640 -16.15 -1.68 -1.98
CA VAL A 640 -15.50 -0.46 -1.49
C VAL A 640 -13.98 -0.59 -1.52
N ILE A 641 -13.44 -1.80 -1.30
CA ILE A 641 -12.01 -2.10 -1.38
C ILE A 641 -11.54 -1.96 -2.84
N ILE A 642 -12.27 -2.54 -3.79
CA ILE A 642 -11.99 -2.33 -5.23
C ILE A 642 -11.96 -0.84 -5.59
N SER A 643 -12.94 -0.06 -5.13
CA SER A 643 -12.98 1.37 -5.45
C SER A 643 -11.96 2.21 -4.68
N HIS A 644 -11.48 1.74 -3.52
CA HIS A 644 -10.36 2.32 -2.78
C HIS A 644 -9.07 2.22 -3.62
N GLU A 645 -8.73 1.02 -4.12
CA GLU A 645 -7.59 0.83 -5.02
C GLU A 645 -7.67 1.67 -6.31
N VAL A 646 -8.85 1.76 -6.95
CA VAL A 646 -9.05 2.63 -8.12
C VAL A 646 -8.78 4.11 -7.79
N SER A 647 -9.10 4.54 -6.57
CA SER A 647 -8.94 5.93 -6.15
C SER A 647 -7.52 6.32 -5.70
N HIS A 648 -6.67 5.36 -5.31
CA HIS A 648 -5.25 5.62 -5.07
C HIS A 648 -4.53 6.14 -6.33
N ALA A 649 -5.01 5.81 -7.53
CA ALA A 649 -4.50 6.42 -8.78
C ALA A 649 -4.68 7.95 -8.85
N PHE A 650 -5.45 8.54 -7.93
CA PHE A 650 -5.81 9.96 -7.89
C PHE A 650 -5.76 10.56 -6.47
N ASP A 651 -5.00 9.96 -5.55
CA ASP A 651 -4.73 10.52 -4.22
C ASP A 651 -3.53 11.50 -4.23
N ASP A 652 -3.07 11.92 -3.04
CA ASP A 652 -1.97 12.89 -2.88
C ASP A 652 -0.60 12.39 -3.39
N GLN A 653 -0.43 11.07 -3.55
CA GLN A 653 0.79 10.47 -4.08
C GLN A 653 0.58 9.95 -5.50
N GLY A 654 -0.42 9.08 -5.71
CA GLY A 654 -0.70 8.46 -6.98
C GLY A 654 -1.16 9.46 -8.04
N GLY A 655 -1.78 10.57 -7.64
CA GLY A 655 -2.11 11.68 -8.54
C GLY A 655 -0.90 12.32 -9.24
N ARG A 656 0.30 12.22 -8.67
CA ARG A 656 1.57 12.72 -9.25
C ARG A 656 2.12 11.86 -10.40
N TYR A 657 1.57 10.67 -10.62
CA TYR A 657 2.01 9.74 -11.66
C TYR A 657 1.06 9.76 -12.88
N ASP A 658 1.59 9.61 -14.09
CA ASP A 658 0.83 9.61 -15.35
C ASP A 658 0.11 8.27 -15.65
N GLU A 659 -0.44 8.10 -16.85
CA GLU A 659 -1.13 6.87 -17.28
C GLU A 659 -0.23 5.63 -17.43
N TYR A 660 1.08 5.83 -17.57
CA TYR A 660 2.07 4.74 -17.63
C TYR A 660 2.69 4.45 -16.26
N GLY A 661 2.61 5.38 -15.32
CA GLY A 661 3.25 5.30 -13.99
C GLY A 661 4.57 6.08 -13.90
N ASN A 662 4.80 7.08 -14.77
CA ASN A 662 5.91 8.02 -14.65
C ASN A 662 5.51 9.18 -13.71
N LEU A 663 6.40 9.60 -12.82
CA LEU A 663 6.24 10.78 -11.98
C LEU A 663 6.40 12.04 -12.85
N HIS A 664 5.32 12.80 -13.01
CA HIS A 664 5.27 13.98 -13.89
C HIS A 664 4.06 14.85 -13.52
N ASP A 665 4.18 16.19 -13.53
CA ASP A 665 3.02 17.04 -13.31
C ASP A 665 2.14 17.14 -14.56
N TRP A 666 1.01 16.42 -14.55
CA TRP A 666 0.03 16.39 -15.63
C TRP A 666 -1.26 17.15 -15.29
N TRP A 667 -1.29 18.00 -14.26
CA TRP A 667 -2.47 18.80 -13.88
C TRP A 667 -2.35 20.26 -14.35
N ASP A 668 -3.48 20.92 -14.67
CA ASP A 668 -3.48 22.40 -14.65
C ASP A 668 -3.27 22.88 -13.21
N VAL A 669 -2.50 23.96 -13.05
CA VAL A 669 -2.17 24.56 -11.74
C VAL A 669 -3.43 24.82 -10.90
N ASN A 670 -4.49 25.38 -11.48
CA ASN A 670 -5.71 25.69 -10.72
C ASN A 670 -6.67 24.47 -10.58
N THR A 671 -6.40 23.36 -11.27
CA THR A 671 -6.97 22.05 -10.94
C THR A 671 -6.21 21.45 -9.74
N ALA A 672 -4.88 21.58 -9.70
CA ALA A 672 -4.04 21.10 -8.60
C ALA A 672 -4.29 21.86 -7.28
N GLU A 673 -4.36 23.19 -7.31
CA GLU A 673 -4.70 24.02 -6.14
C GLU A 673 -6.03 23.58 -5.52
N LYS A 674 -7.09 23.41 -6.33
CA LYS A 674 -8.39 22.92 -5.86
C LYS A 674 -8.35 21.49 -5.33
N PHE A 675 -7.49 20.63 -5.87
CA PHE A 675 -7.27 19.30 -5.29
C PHE A 675 -6.66 19.43 -3.89
N TYR A 676 -5.62 20.24 -3.73
CA TYR A 676 -4.96 20.44 -2.43
C TYR A 676 -5.89 21.11 -1.40
N ASP A 677 -6.72 22.09 -1.78
CA ASP A 677 -7.79 22.64 -0.92
C ASP A 677 -8.76 21.56 -0.41
N LYS A 678 -9.15 20.64 -1.31
CA LYS A 678 -10.07 19.54 -1.01
C LYS A 678 -9.39 18.44 -0.17
N ALA A 679 -8.10 18.21 -0.37
CA ALA A 679 -7.28 17.30 0.42
C ALA A 679 -7.06 17.84 1.84
N GLU A 680 -6.76 19.14 1.98
CA GLU A 680 -6.58 19.82 3.25
C GLU A 680 -7.87 19.85 4.10
N CYS A 681 -9.05 19.80 3.47
CA CYS A 681 -10.31 19.51 4.18
C CYS A 681 -10.25 18.18 4.94
N PHE A 682 -9.73 17.11 4.32
CA PHE A 682 -9.58 15.80 4.97
C PHE A 682 -8.49 15.82 6.04
N VAL A 683 -7.35 16.49 5.81
CA VAL A 683 -6.31 16.70 6.84
C VAL A 683 -6.96 17.27 8.10
N GLN A 684 -7.65 18.41 7.98
CA GLN A 684 -8.32 19.08 9.10
C GLN A 684 -9.41 18.22 9.74
N GLN A 685 -10.20 17.50 8.94
CA GLN A 685 -11.30 16.67 9.43
C GLN A 685 -10.81 15.52 10.30
N TYR A 686 -9.74 14.82 9.89
CA TYR A 686 -9.19 13.71 10.66
C TYR A 686 -8.36 14.22 11.83
N GLN A 687 -7.57 15.28 11.66
CA GLN A 687 -6.78 15.93 12.74
C GLN A 687 -7.67 16.44 13.90
N ALA A 688 -8.95 16.73 13.66
CA ALA A 688 -9.90 17.16 14.69
C ALA A 688 -10.36 16.02 15.63
N GLU A 689 -10.25 14.75 15.23
CA GLU A 689 -10.73 13.62 16.02
C GLU A 689 -9.80 13.33 17.21
N LYS A 690 -10.34 13.43 18.43
CA LYS A 690 -9.60 13.15 19.68
C LYS A 690 -9.86 11.74 20.18
N ILE A 691 -8.79 11.03 20.51
CA ILE A 691 -8.81 9.62 20.89
C ILE A 691 -8.59 9.50 22.40
N ARG A 692 -9.68 9.32 23.14
CA ARG A 692 -9.67 9.16 24.61
C ARG A 692 -8.75 8.01 25.05
N GLU A 693 -8.78 6.91 24.30
CA GLU A 693 -8.01 5.69 24.54
C GLU A 693 -6.50 5.90 24.36
N ALA A 694 -6.09 6.90 23.57
CA ALA A 694 -4.70 7.32 23.37
C ALA A 694 -4.30 8.51 24.26
N GLY A 695 -5.00 8.73 25.38
CA GLY A 695 -4.73 9.83 26.30
C GLY A 695 -5.20 11.21 25.81
N GLY A 696 -6.05 11.27 24.79
CA GLY A 696 -6.54 12.51 24.19
C GLY A 696 -5.73 13.02 22.99
N GLN A 697 -4.75 12.24 22.51
CA GLN A 697 -4.07 12.48 21.23
C GLN A 697 -5.06 12.54 20.06
N THR A 698 -4.70 13.28 19.01
CA THR A 698 -5.44 13.36 17.75
C THR A 698 -4.89 12.40 16.71
N LEU A 699 -5.63 12.14 15.63
CA LEU A 699 -5.07 11.53 14.43
C LEU A 699 -4.06 12.49 13.77
N ASN A 700 -3.06 11.94 13.07
CA ASN A 700 -2.27 12.68 12.09
C ASN A 700 -3.00 12.61 10.73
N GLY A 701 -3.77 13.65 10.41
CA GLY A 701 -4.57 13.75 9.18
C GLY A 701 -3.74 13.92 7.91
N ARG A 702 -2.45 14.27 8.03
CA ARG A 702 -1.52 14.44 6.91
C ARG A 702 -0.79 13.13 6.57
N LEU A 703 -0.34 12.37 7.57
CA LEU A 703 0.22 11.02 7.40
C LEU A 703 -0.78 10.07 6.74
N SER A 704 -2.06 10.20 7.12
CA SER A 704 -3.15 9.36 6.64
C SER A 704 -3.89 9.87 5.42
N LEU A 705 -3.39 10.92 4.75
CA LEU A 705 -4.15 11.66 3.74
C LEU A 705 -4.65 10.78 2.58
N GLY A 706 -3.79 10.00 1.93
CA GLY A 706 -4.16 9.14 0.80
C GLY A 706 -5.22 8.11 1.18
N GLU A 707 -5.03 7.40 2.30
CA GLU A 707 -6.01 6.44 2.84
C GLU A 707 -7.37 7.09 3.12
N ASN A 708 -7.37 8.29 3.69
CA ASN A 708 -8.57 9.03 4.00
C ASN A 708 -9.29 9.49 2.72
N ILE A 709 -8.55 9.90 1.69
CA ILE A 709 -9.09 10.22 0.36
C ILE A 709 -9.68 8.96 -0.27
N ALA A 710 -8.95 7.85 -0.28
CA ALA A 710 -9.32 6.61 -0.92
C ALA A 710 -10.51 5.92 -0.24
N ASP A 711 -10.63 5.97 1.09
CA ASP A 711 -11.84 5.52 1.81
C ASP A 711 -13.09 6.33 1.40
N ASN A 712 -12.94 7.65 1.29
CA ASN A 712 -14.04 8.56 0.96
C ASN A 712 -14.48 8.43 -0.51
N ALA A 713 -13.52 8.30 -1.44
CA ALA A 713 -13.76 8.05 -2.85
C ALA A 713 -14.28 6.63 -3.10
N GLY A 714 -13.69 5.63 -2.45
CA GLY A 714 -14.04 4.22 -2.53
C GLY A 714 -15.49 3.94 -2.11
N LEU A 715 -15.89 4.45 -0.93
CA LEU A 715 -17.27 4.40 -0.46
C LEU A 715 -18.25 5.05 -1.45
N LYS A 716 -17.94 6.27 -1.93
CA LYS A 716 -18.83 6.98 -2.85
C LYS A 716 -18.98 6.24 -4.18
N THR A 717 -17.87 5.76 -4.74
CA THR A 717 -17.84 5.04 -6.03
C THR A 717 -18.64 3.76 -5.94
N SER A 718 -18.41 2.95 -4.90
CA SER A 718 -19.14 1.68 -4.77
C SER A 718 -20.63 1.86 -4.47
N PHE A 719 -21.01 2.87 -3.67
CA PHE A 719 -22.43 3.18 -3.46
C PHE A 719 -23.09 3.67 -4.75
N ARG A 720 -22.46 4.59 -5.49
CA ARG A 720 -22.94 5.03 -6.83
C ARG A 720 -23.12 3.83 -7.75
N ALA A 721 -22.12 2.94 -7.83
CA ALA A 721 -22.15 1.78 -8.69
C ALA A 721 -23.29 0.83 -8.30
N TYR A 722 -23.53 0.59 -7.01
CA TYR A 722 -24.69 -0.16 -6.56
C TYR A 722 -26.02 0.50 -6.99
N LYS A 723 -26.15 1.83 -6.86
CA LYS A 723 -27.37 2.54 -7.32
C LYS A 723 -27.54 2.47 -8.84
N SER A 724 -26.48 2.64 -9.64
CA SER A 724 -26.51 2.49 -11.10
C SER A 724 -26.94 1.08 -11.50
N TRP A 725 -26.30 0.06 -10.93
CA TRP A 725 -26.62 -1.34 -11.19
C TRP A 725 -28.08 -1.66 -10.83
N ASN A 726 -28.60 -1.12 -9.72
CA ASN A 726 -29.99 -1.29 -9.31
C ASN A 726 -30.97 -0.52 -10.22
N GLN A 727 -30.55 0.56 -10.90
CA GLN A 727 -31.37 1.26 -11.89
C GLN A 727 -31.40 0.52 -13.23
N GLU A 728 -30.25 0.06 -13.72
CA GLU A 728 -30.13 -0.82 -14.90
C GLU A 728 -30.98 -2.09 -14.72
N ASN A 729 -30.99 -2.64 -13.51
CA ASN A 729 -31.75 -3.83 -13.13
C ASN A 729 -33.10 -3.48 -12.47
N SER A 730 -33.69 -2.30 -12.69
CA SER A 730 -34.94 -1.85 -12.03
C SER A 730 -36.19 -2.73 -12.27
N GLY A 731 -36.11 -3.72 -13.17
CA GLY A 731 -37.11 -4.80 -13.28
C GLY A 731 -36.94 -5.95 -12.26
N PHE A 732 -35.94 -5.86 -11.37
CA PHE A 732 -35.51 -6.85 -10.40
C PHE A 732 -35.39 -6.23 -9.00
N GLN A 733 -36.26 -6.68 -8.08
CA GLN A 733 -36.12 -6.41 -6.66
C GLN A 733 -35.15 -7.45 -6.04
N GLU A 734 -34.03 -6.98 -5.49
CA GLU A 734 -33.15 -7.81 -4.67
C GLU A 734 -33.88 -8.25 -3.37
N PRO A 735 -33.61 -9.45 -2.84
CA PRO A 735 -34.23 -9.92 -1.61
C PRO A 735 -33.55 -9.32 -0.36
N ALA A 736 -34.28 -9.26 0.76
CA ALA A 736 -33.73 -8.91 2.06
C ALA A 736 -32.69 -9.94 2.54
N LEU A 737 -31.74 -9.51 3.37
CA LEU A 737 -30.97 -10.43 4.20
C LEU A 737 -31.86 -11.00 5.33
N PRO A 738 -31.72 -12.28 5.71
CA PRO A 738 -32.52 -12.87 6.77
C PRO A 738 -32.11 -12.29 8.13
N GLY A 739 -33.07 -11.71 8.86
CA GLY A 739 -32.83 -10.90 10.06
C GLY A 739 -32.80 -9.39 9.82
N PHE A 740 -32.78 -8.95 8.55
CA PHE A 740 -32.73 -7.53 8.15
C PHE A 740 -33.97 -7.09 7.35
N GLN A 741 -35.08 -7.83 7.42
CA GLN A 741 -36.34 -7.55 6.70
C GLN A 741 -36.83 -6.10 6.85
N ASN A 742 -36.67 -5.50 8.04
CA ASN A 742 -37.17 -4.16 8.36
C ASN A 742 -36.30 -3.02 7.79
N PHE A 743 -35.08 -3.30 7.30
CA PHE A 743 -34.16 -2.30 6.76
C PHE A 743 -34.40 -2.05 5.27
N THR A 744 -33.83 -0.99 4.71
CA THR A 744 -33.69 -0.81 3.25
C THR A 744 -32.36 -1.39 2.76
N ALA A 745 -32.25 -1.65 1.45
CA ALA A 745 -30.98 -2.08 0.84
C ALA A 745 -29.83 -1.08 1.12
N ASP A 746 -30.12 0.23 1.11
CA ASP A 746 -29.13 1.28 1.37
C ASP A 746 -28.69 1.31 2.84
N GLN A 747 -29.61 1.08 3.79
CA GLN A 747 -29.24 0.92 5.21
C GLN A 747 -28.34 -0.29 5.43
N VAL A 748 -28.67 -1.44 4.83
CA VAL A 748 -27.84 -2.65 4.94
C VAL A 748 -26.49 -2.48 4.26
N PHE A 749 -26.41 -1.76 3.13
CA PHE A 749 -25.15 -1.37 2.51
C PHE A 749 -24.24 -0.63 3.50
N PHE A 750 -24.74 0.39 4.22
CA PHE A 750 -23.90 1.14 5.15
C PHE A 750 -23.53 0.34 6.41
N ILE A 751 -24.43 -0.50 6.94
CA ILE A 751 -24.12 -1.44 8.04
C ILE A 751 -22.99 -2.39 7.62
N ALA A 752 -23.10 -2.98 6.44
CA ALA A 752 -22.09 -3.87 5.87
C ALA A 752 -20.76 -3.15 5.60
N TYR A 753 -20.78 -1.91 5.10
CA TYR A 753 -19.59 -1.09 4.93
C TYR A 753 -18.78 -0.92 6.22
N ALA A 754 -19.43 -0.55 7.33
CA ALA A 754 -18.76 -0.43 8.63
C ALA A 754 -18.19 -1.78 9.11
N ASN A 755 -18.78 -2.90 8.68
CA ASN A 755 -18.36 -4.25 9.05
C ASN A 755 -17.03 -4.73 8.40
N ASN A 756 -16.51 -4.02 7.40
CA ASN A 756 -15.12 -4.19 6.96
C ASN A 756 -14.11 -3.80 8.07
N TRP A 757 -14.48 -2.84 8.93
CA TRP A 757 -13.58 -2.16 9.86
C TRP A 757 -13.87 -2.42 11.34
N CYS A 758 -14.87 -3.26 11.67
CA CYS A 758 -15.12 -3.68 13.04
C CYS A 758 -13.85 -4.26 13.66
N SER A 759 -13.48 -3.73 14.83
CA SER A 759 -12.17 -3.92 15.44
C SER A 759 -12.19 -3.76 16.96
N VAL A 760 -11.19 -4.36 17.61
CA VAL A 760 -10.85 -4.18 19.02
C VAL A 760 -9.33 -4.09 19.15
N MET A 761 -8.85 -3.11 19.93
CA MET A 761 -7.43 -2.73 20.00
C MET A 761 -6.99 -2.45 21.43
N ARG A 762 -5.69 -2.57 21.70
CA ARG A 762 -5.06 -2.18 22.96
C ARG A 762 -4.64 -0.71 22.94
N PRO A 763 -4.83 0.06 24.02
CA PRO A 763 -4.49 1.50 24.08
C PRO A 763 -3.09 1.85 23.57
N GLN A 764 -2.07 1.10 24.00
CA GLN A 764 -0.67 1.31 23.60
C GLN A 764 -0.48 1.14 22.08
N HIS A 765 -1.14 0.15 21.47
CA HIS A 765 -1.08 -0.06 20.03
C HIS A 765 -1.89 0.99 19.24
N ILE A 766 -2.94 1.58 19.83
CA ILE A 766 -3.60 2.76 19.24
C ILE A 766 -2.62 3.95 19.18
N VAL A 767 -1.86 4.20 20.27
CA VAL A 767 -0.80 5.24 20.28
C VAL A 767 0.28 4.95 19.23
N GLN A 768 0.63 3.69 19.01
CA GLN A 768 1.54 3.31 17.93
C GLN A 768 0.95 3.66 16.55
N LEU A 769 -0.21 3.13 16.18
CA LEU A 769 -0.75 3.30 14.81
C LEU A 769 -0.90 4.78 14.43
N ILE A 770 -1.41 5.64 15.32
CA ILE A 770 -1.62 7.07 14.99
C ILE A 770 -0.33 7.88 14.77
N ASN A 771 0.83 7.30 15.11
CA ASN A 771 2.16 7.87 14.90
C ASN A 771 3.00 7.12 13.84
N THR A 772 2.49 6.01 13.27
CA THR A 772 3.30 5.12 12.39
C THR A 772 2.56 4.45 11.23
N ASP A 773 1.23 4.50 11.22
CA ASP A 773 0.38 3.88 10.19
C ASP A 773 -0.19 4.97 9.28
N VAL A 774 -0.20 4.72 7.98
CA VAL A 774 -0.89 5.60 7.01
C VAL A 774 -2.41 5.42 7.11
N HIS A 775 -2.90 4.32 7.67
CA HIS A 775 -4.33 4.14 7.86
C HIS A 775 -4.83 4.79 9.15
N ALA A 776 -5.94 5.53 9.06
CA ALA A 776 -6.69 5.87 10.27
C ALA A 776 -7.21 4.57 10.96
N PRO A 777 -7.28 4.48 12.29
CA PRO A 777 -7.84 3.33 12.99
C PRO A 777 -9.28 3.02 12.54
N GLY A 778 -9.66 1.73 12.49
CA GLY A 778 -10.88 1.25 11.83
C GLY A 778 -12.19 1.95 12.20
N ARG A 779 -12.35 2.44 13.44
CA ARG A 779 -13.52 3.26 13.85
C ARG A 779 -13.69 4.54 13.01
N PHE A 780 -12.59 5.16 12.61
CA PHE A 780 -12.58 6.39 11.83
C PHE A 780 -12.79 6.10 10.33
N ARG A 781 -12.14 5.05 9.79
CA ARG A 781 -12.44 4.51 8.44
C ARG A 781 -13.92 4.14 8.29
N ALA A 782 -14.53 3.55 9.32
CA ALA A 782 -15.95 3.22 9.31
C ALA A 782 -16.90 4.43 9.35
N THR A 783 -16.50 5.56 9.94
CA THR A 783 -17.45 6.65 10.27
C THR A 783 -17.23 7.94 9.51
N ILE A 784 -16.01 8.42 9.33
CA ILE A 784 -15.75 9.72 8.70
C ILE A 784 -16.18 9.73 7.21
N PRO A 785 -15.93 8.67 6.42
CA PRO A 785 -16.52 8.54 5.08
C PRO A 785 -18.04 8.64 5.07
N LEU A 786 -18.74 8.02 6.03
CA LEU A 786 -20.21 8.13 6.18
C LEU A 786 -20.65 9.54 6.58
N ARG A 787 -19.94 10.22 7.49
CA ARG A 787 -20.17 11.63 7.84
C ARG A 787 -20.14 12.53 6.61
N ASN A 788 -19.31 12.20 5.62
CA ASN A 788 -19.18 12.92 4.35
C ASN A 788 -20.21 12.55 3.28
N ARG A 789 -21.00 11.47 3.45
CA ARG A 789 -22.08 11.06 2.53
C ARG A 789 -23.45 11.64 2.95
N PRO A 790 -24.06 12.56 2.19
CA PRO A 790 -25.48 12.89 2.37
C PRO A 790 -26.40 11.67 2.23
N GLU A 791 -26.02 10.71 1.38
CA GLU A 791 -26.77 9.50 1.06
C GLU A 791 -26.93 8.59 2.30
N PHE A 792 -25.89 8.51 3.14
CA PHE A 792 -25.95 7.84 4.44
C PHE A 792 -26.89 8.57 5.41
N SER A 793 -26.77 9.89 5.52
CA SER A 793 -27.61 10.69 6.41
C SER A 793 -29.10 10.64 6.01
N GLU A 794 -29.39 10.51 4.72
CA GLU A 794 -30.74 10.30 4.19
C GLU A 794 -31.26 8.89 4.52
N ALA A 795 -30.46 7.85 4.33
CA ALA A 795 -30.82 6.46 4.62
C ALA A 795 -31.15 6.19 6.10
N PHE A 796 -30.53 6.91 7.05
CA PHE A 796 -30.80 6.80 8.49
C PHE A 796 -31.62 7.96 9.08
N GLY A 797 -32.07 8.92 8.26
CA GLY A 797 -32.90 10.04 8.71
C GLY A 797 -32.19 11.04 9.65
N CYS A 798 -30.85 11.11 9.58
CA CYS A 798 -30.04 11.89 10.52
C CYS A 798 -30.21 13.40 10.31
N ALA A 799 -30.67 14.10 11.35
CA ALA A 799 -30.81 15.55 11.34
C ALA A 799 -29.48 16.27 11.06
N LYS A 800 -29.52 17.42 10.39
CA LYS A 800 -28.34 18.25 10.13
C LYS A 800 -27.71 18.69 11.47
N GLY A 801 -26.40 18.49 11.62
CA GLY A 801 -25.66 18.84 12.83
C GLY A 801 -25.52 17.73 13.87
N THR A 802 -26.07 16.52 13.66
CA THR A 802 -25.69 15.36 14.49
C THR A 802 -24.24 14.94 14.17
N PRO A 803 -23.54 14.21 15.05
CA PRO A 803 -22.15 13.78 14.81
C PRO A 803 -21.96 12.99 13.50
N MET A 804 -22.96 12.20 13.11
CA MET A 804 -22.95 11.44 11.85
C MET A 804 -23.55 12.21 10.65
N ASN A 805 -24.01 13.45 10.82
CA ASN A 805 -24.41 14.36 9.73
C ASN A 805 -23.90 15.81 9.97
N PRO A 806 -22.58 16.04 9.96
CA PRO A 806 -22.00 17.37 10.13
C PRO A 806 -22.31 18.29 8.93
N GLU A 807 -22.26 19.61 9.17
CA GLU A 807 -22.54 20.60 8.12
C GLU A 807 -21.41 20.73 7.09
N LYS A 808 -20.15 20.79 7.55
CA LYS A 808 -18.96 20.72 6.69
C LYS A 808 -18.70 19.25 6.38
N LYS A 809 -18.81 18.87 5.10
CA LYS A 809 -18.47 17.54 4.56
C LYS A 809 -17.33 17.69 3.55
N CYS A 810 -16.29 16.87 3.66
CA CYS A 810 -15.14 16.90 2.76
C CYS A 810 -15.34 15.95 1.58
N ALA A 811 -14.93 16.37 0.37
CA ALA A 811 -15.05 15.57 -0.84
C ALA A 811 -14.19 16.10 -2.01
N ILE A 812 -13.35 15.21 -2.56
CA ILE A 812 -12.65 15.40 -3.83
C ILE A 812 -13.58 15.03 -5.00
N CYS A 813 -14.01 13.76 -5.06
CA CYS A 813 -14.84 13.20 -6.14
C CYS A 813 -16.32 13.64 -6.08
N SER A 814 -16.63 14.93 -5.91
CA SER A 814 -18.02 15.43 -5.92
C SER A 814 -18.16 16.86 -6.43
N ASN A 815 -19.27 17.08 -7.13
CA ASN A 815 -19.73 18.41 -7.48
C ASN A 815 -20.30 19.11 -6.25
N PHE A 816 -19.88 20.36 -6.04
CA PHE A 816 -20.40 21.26 -5.01
C PHE A 816 -21.57 22.14 -5.52
N TYR A 817 -22.20 21.73 -6.63
CA TYR A 817 -23.47 22.28 -7.07
C TYR A 817 -24.55 22.15 -5.99
N ARG A 818 -25.03 23.28 -5.49
CA ARG A 818 -26.19 23.36 -4.59
C ARG A 818 -27.41 22.71 -5.26
N LYS A 819 -28.29 22.08 -4.47
CA LYS A 819 -29.54 21.43 -4.94
C LYS A 819 -30.59 22.41 -5.54
N ASP A 820 -30.27 23.70 -5.61
CA ASP A 820 -31.17 24.80 -5.98
C ASP A 820 -31.68 24.70 -7.43
N ASN A 821 -30.86 24.20 -8.37
CA ASN A 821 -31.25 24.10 -9.78
C ASN A 821 -32.32 23.02 -10.07
N LEU A 822 -32.48 22.01 -9.21
CA LEU A 822 -33.62 21.08 -9.28
C LEU A 822 -34.92 21.77 -8.85
N GLY A 823 -34.83 22.73 -7.91
CA GLY A 823 -35.93 23.65 -7.60
C GLY A 823 -36.25 24.54 -8.81
N PHE A 824 -35.25 25.21 -9.38
CA PHE A 824 -35.44 26.11 -10.53
C PHE A 824 -36.02 25.42 -11.77
N LEU A 825 -35.58 24.20 -12.10
CA LEU A 825 -36.14 23.40 -13.19
C LEU A 825 -37.56 22.91 -12.89
N ALA A 826 -37.87 22.55 -11.64
CA ALA A 826 -39.24 22.20 -11.23
C ALA A 826 -40.18 23.41 -11.25
N GLU A 827 -39.71 24.60 -10.88
CA GLU A 827 -40.48 25.85 -10.99
C GLU A 827 -40.65 26.28 -12.44
N MET A 828 -39.61 26.21 -13.29
CA MET A 828 -39.77 26.42 -14.73
C MET A 828 -40.76 25.43 -15.36
N ALA A 829 -40.73 24.16 -14.98
CA ALA A 829 -41.71 23.17 -15.45
C ALA A 829 -43.14 23.52 -15.00
N ARG A 830 -43.33 23.97 -13.75
CA ARG A 830 -44.63 24.46 -13.24
C ARG A 830 -45.08 25.75 -13.94
N PHE A 831 -44.16 26.66 -14.25
CA PHE A 831 -44.43 27.92 -14.93
C PHE A 831 -44.83 27.70 -16.40
N ILE A 832 -44.09 26.83 -17.12
CA ILE A 832 -44.41 26.39 -18.48
C ILE A 832 -45.75 25.64 -18.51
N ALA A 833 -46.01 24.73 -17.56
CA ALA A 833 -47.30 24.05 -17.43
C ALA A 833 -48.44 25.05 -17.17
N SER A 834 -48.21 26.08 -16.35
CA SER A 834 -49.20 27.14 -16.09
C SER A 834 -49.49 27.98 -17.33
N LEU A 835 -48.47 28.33 -18.13
CA LEU A 835 -48.62 29.02 -19.42
C LEU A 835 -49.39 28.16 -20.44
N LEU A 836 -49.15 26.85 -20.47
CA LEU A 836 -49.90 25.90 -21.32
C LEU A 836 -51.36 25.73 -20.89
N VAL A 837 -51.67 25.86 -19.59
CA VAL A 837 -53.06 25.85 -19.08
C VAL A 837 -53.78 27.18 -19.36
N LEU A 838 -53.12 28.33 -19.22
CA LEU A 838 -53.72 29.64 -19.54
C LEU A 838 -54.02 29.84 -21.02
N SER A 839 -53.28 29.18 -21.92
CA SER A 839 -53.43 29.32 -23.38
C SER A 839 -54.57 28.47 -23.98
N LEU A 840 -55.30 27.69 -23.17
CA LEU A 840 -56.45 26.88 -23.60
C LEU A 840 -57.81 27.41 -23.10
N ALA A 841 -57.87 28.62 -22.54
CA ALA A 841 -59.05 29.12 -21.82
C ALA A 841 -59.66 30.43 -22.39
N MET A 842 -60.18 30.41 -23.62
CA MET A 842 -61.18 31.40 -24.08
C MET A 842 -62.35 30.76 -24.85
N PRO A 843 -63.62 31.16 -24.62
CA PRO A 843 -64.80 30.42 -25.09
C PRO A 843 -65.54 31.04 -26.29
N SER A 844 -66.47 30.25 -26.86
CA SER A 844 -67.53 30.61 -27.84
C SER A 844 -67.04 30.96 -29.28
N SER A 845 -67.74 30.58 -30.35
CA SER A 845 -69.21 30.46 -30.50
C SER A 845 -69.71 29.25 -31.32
N SER A 846 -70.99 28.92 -31.08
CA SER A 846 -71.86 27.87 -31.62
C SER A 846 -71.83 27.58 -33.14
N PHE A 847 -72.12 26.32 -33.52
CA PHE A 847 -73.36 25.96 -34.25
C PHE A 847 -73.67 24.44 -34.16
N LEU A 848 -74.71 23.95 -34.87
CA LEU A 848 -75.53 22.78 -34.50
C LEU A 848 -75.36 21.50 -35.37
N PHE A 849 -75.87 20.39 -34.80
CA PHE A 849 -76.42 19.15 -35.41
C PHE A 849 -75.59 17.85 -35.50
N GLY A 850 -76.11 16.79 -34.83
CA GLY A 850 -76.05 15.36 -35.20
C GLY A 850 -74.70 14.62 -35.11
N GLY A 851 -74.63 13.35 -34.69
CA GLY A 851 -75.64 12.42 -34.17
C GLY A 851 -75.14 10.96 -34.14
N SER A 852 -75.87 10.07 -33.49
CA SER A 852 -75.86 8.59 -33.69
C SER A 852 -74.56 7.77 -33.47
N SER A 853 -74.37 7.34 -32.21
CA SER A 853 -74.30 5.92 -31.77
C SER A 853 -73.35 4.85 -32.39
N CYS A 854 -72.88 3.96 -31.50
CA CYS A 854 -72.26 2.63 -31.72
C CYS A 854 -70.77 2.60 -32.14
N GLY A 855 -69.94 1.63 -31.71
CA GLY A 855 -70.10 0.63 -30.63
C GLY A 855 -69.51 -0.75 -30.94
N CYS A 856 -68.65 -1.27 -30.05
CA CYS A 856 -68.10 -2.67 -30.02
C CYS A 856 -67.16 -3.06 -31.20
N SER A 857 -66.36 -4.14 -31.17
CA SER A 857 -65.63 -4.83 -30.06
C SER A 857 -64.63 -5.88 -30.66
N ALA A 858 -63.71 -6.36 -29.81
CA ALA A 858 -62.96 -7.64 -29.91
C ALA A 858 -61.77 -7.82 -30.90
N ARG A 859 -60.79 -8.60 -30.40
CA ARG A 859 -59.70 -9.32 -31.12
C ARG A 859 -60.15 -10.82 -31.30
N PRO A 860 -59.30 -11.86 -31.50
CA PRO A 860 -57.88 -11.97 -31.93
C PRO A 860 -57.58 -13.07 -33.00
N ALA A 861 -56.30 -13.27 -33.38
CA ALA A 861 -55.52 -14.51 -33.14
C ALA A 861 -54.52 -14.97 -34.26
N CYS A 862 -53.48 -15.67 -33.80
CA CYS A 862 -52.61 -16.66 -34.49
C CYS A 862 -51.53 -16.24 -35.53
N ALA A 863 -50.36 -16.88 -35.39
CA ALA A 863 -49.27 -17.09 -36.37
C ALA A 863 -49.28 -18.61 -36.79
N PRO A 864 -48.22 -19.34 -37.27
CA PRO A 864 -46.74 -19.14 -37.19
C PRO A 864 -45.90 -19.61 -38.43
N VAL A 865 -44.56 -19.79 -38.24
CA VAL A 865 -43.53 -20.48 -39.09
C VAL A 865 -43.21 -19.89 -40.49
N ALA A 866 -42.02 -20.03 -41.11
CA ALA A 866 -40.77 -20.74 -40.80
C ALA A 866 -39.50 -20.07 -41.40
N ALA A 867 -38.30 -20.62 -41.11
CA ALA A 867 -37.00 -20.37 -41.77
C ALA A 867 -36.55 -21.67 -42.51
N PRO A 868 -35.45 -21.79 -43.33
CA PRO A 868 -34.10 -21.22 -43.08
C PRO A 868 -33.16 -20.90 -44.30
N ALA A 869 -31.95 -20.40 -43.94
CA ALA A 869 -30.62 -20.68 -44.54
C ALA A 869 -30.07 -20.01 -45.84
N CYS A 870 -28.74 -19.83 -45.80
CA CYS A 870 -27.74 -19.62 -46.86
C CYS A 870 -27.57 -18.24 -47.57
N ALA A 871 -26.30 -17.86 -47.73
CA ALA A 871 -25.79 -16.76 -48.57
C ALA A 871 -24.94 -17.36 -49.74
N PRO A 872 -24.51 -16.60 -50.77
CA PRO A 872 -23.41 -15.63 -50.61
C PRO A 872 -23.44 -14.34 -51.49
N VAL A 873 -22.67 -13.34 -51.02
CA VAL A 873 -21.91 -12.29 -51.76
C VAL A 873 -22.41 -11.82 -53.15
N LEU A 874 -22.89 -10.56 -53.21
CA LEU A 874 -22.33 -9.48 -54.05
C LEU A 874 -22.99 -8.11 -53.69
N ALA A 875 -22.31 -7.00 -53.99
CA ALA A 875 -22.73 -5.61 -53.75
C ALA A 875 -22.75 -4.83 -55.09
N PRO A 876 -22.98 -3.49 -55.17
CA PRO A 876 -23.39 -2.50 -54.15
C PRO A 876 -24.53 -1.54 -54.58
N ALA A 877 -25.07 -0.72 -53.66
CA ALA A 877 -25.58 0.63 -53.95
C ALA A 877 -25.85 1.44 -52.65
N CYS A 878 -25.76 2.77 -52.70
CA CYS A 878 -26.24 3.70 -51.65
C CYS A 878 -26.80 4.98 -52.27
N GLY A 879 -27.80 5.59 -51.61
CA GLY A 879 -28.38 6.90 -51.96
C GLY A 879 -29.90 6.95 -51.78
N GLY A 880 -30.51 8.08 -51.36
CA GLY A 880 -29.91 9.34 -50.91
C GLY A 880 -30.91 10.52 -50.91
N GLY A 881 -30.46 11.70 -50.43
CA GLY A 881 -31.21 12.98 -50.45
C GLY A 881 -32.08 13.24 -49.21
N PHE A 882 -32.48 14.47 -48.86
CA PHE A 882 -32.26 15.83 -49.43
C PHE A 882 -32.71 16.87 -48.37
N ALA A 883 -32.37 18.18 -48.34
CA ALA A 883 -31.51 19.06 -49.16
C ALA A 883 -31.08 20.30 -48.30
N ALA A 884 -30.41 21.30 -48.90
CA ALA A 884 -30.00 22.58 -48.27
C ALA A 884 -30.47 23.81 -49.09
N PRO A 885 -30.28 25.05 -48.58
CA PRO A 885 -29.56 26.09 -49.34
C PRO A 885 -28.69 27.03 -48.44
N ALA A 886 -27.72 27.84 -48.90
CA ALA A 886 -26.96 27.95 -50.16
C ALA A 886 -25.66 28.80 -49.96
N TYR A 887 -24.84 28.96 -51.03
CA TYR A 887 -23.45 29.47 -51.05
C TYR A 887 -23.29 30.91 -51.61
N PRO A 888 -22.11 31.58 -51.48
CA PRO A 888 -21.00 31.46 -52.46
C PRO A 888 -19.57 31.33 -51.87
N ALA A 889 -18.62 30.88 -52.71
CA ALA A 889 -17.17 30.70 -52.44
C ALA A 889 -16.35 31.46 -53.52
N PRO A 890 -15.17 31.05 -54.10
CA PRO A 890 -14.20 29.97 -53.85
C PRO A 890 -12.88 30.52 -53.20
N ALA A 891 -11.68 29.91 -53.16
CA ALA A 891 -11.06 28.68 -53.69
C ALA A 891 -9.94 28.22 -52.67
N ALA A 892 -9.06 27.22 -52.85
CA ALA A 892 -8.74 26.29 -53.95
C ALA A 892 -8.25 24.91 -53.39
N TYR A 893 -7.59 24.08 -54.22
CA TYR A 893 -7.19 22.67 -53.98
C TYR A 893 -5.90 22.33 -54.80
N PRO A 894 -5.24 21.13 -54.73
CA PRO A 894 -5.66 19.84 -54.14
C PRO A 894 -4.63 19.04 -53.30
N GLN A 895 -5.03 17.83 -52.85
CA GLN A 895 -4.21 16.73 -52.29
C GLN A 895 -3.96 15.64 -53.38
N GLN A 896 -3.44 14.40 -53.21
CA GLN A 896 -3.02 13.46 -52.12
C GLN A 896 -2.01 12.45 -52.81
N SER A 897 -1.54 11.26 -52.37
CA SER A 897 -1.73 10.35 -51.21
C SER A 897 -0.61 9.26 -51.10
N TYR A 898 -0.37 8.78 -49.86
CA TYR A 898 0.08 7.45 -49.36
C TYR A 898 0.94 6.40 -50.13
N SER A 899 1.71 5.66 -49.31
CA SER A 899 2.21 4.25 -49.42
C SER A 899 3.62 3.99 -50.02
N ALA A 900 4.25 2.88 -49.57
CA ALA A 900 5.67 2.54 -49.77
C ALA A 900 5.90 1.05 -50.13
N PRO A 901 7.03 0.71 -50.78
CA PRO A 901 7.95 -0.31 -50.24
C PRO A 901 9.47 -0.04 -50.54
N ALA A 902 10.34 -1.02 -50.27
CA ALA A 902 11.83 -0.96 -50.25
C ALA A 902 12.48 -1.91 -51.31
N PRO A 903 13.82 -2.21 -51.35
CA PRO A 903 15.06 -1.39 -51.32
C PRO A 903 16.16 -1.80 -52.39
N VAL A 904 17.41 -1.26 -52.30
CA VAL A 904 18.72 -1.75 -52.90
C VAL A 904 18.96 -1.50 -54.43
N PRO A 905 20.18 -1.39 -55.07
CA PRO A 905 21.64 -1.34 -54.67
C PRO A 905 22.57 -0.21 -55.30
N LEU A 906 23.91 -0.32 -55.05
CA LEU A 906 25.13 0.24 -55.75
C LEU A 906 25.64 1.68 -55.39
N ILE A 907 26.91 2.00 -55.01
CA ILE A 907 28.32 1.58 -55.32
C ILE A 907 28.85 2.19 -56.66
N PRO A 908 30.06 2.85 -56.78
CA PRO A 908 31.35 2.58 -56.09
C PRO A 908 32.29 3.75 -55.61
N SER A 909 33.28 3.34 -54.79
CA SER A 909 34.64 3.84 -54.43
C SER A 909 35.28 5.16 -54.96
N GLN A 910 36.06 5.85 -54.10
CA GLN A 910 37.56 5.80 -53.94
C GLN A 910 37.93 6.40 -52.54
N GLY A 911 39.11 6.28 -51.91
CA GLY A 911 40.36 5.57 -52.23
C GLY A 911 41.61 6.40 -51.85
N GLY A 912 42.15 6.24 -50.63
CA GLY A 912 43.34 6.98 -50.15
C GLY A 912 43.87 6.47 -48.80
N SER A 913 45.17 6.63 -48.50
CA SER A 913 45.84 5.88 -47.42
C SER A 913 47.09 6.57 -46.81
N TYR A 914 47.43 6.16 -45.58
CA TYR A 914 48.72 6.31 -44.88
C TYR A 914 49.32 7.72 -44.65
N ALA A 915 49.46 8.07 -43.38
CA ALA A 915 50.60 8.81 -42.83
C ALA A 915 50.87 8.36 -41.38
N GLN A 916 52.12 8.44 -40.91
CA GLN A 916 52.53 8.07 -39.54
C GLN A 916 52.81 9.33 -38.67
N ALA A 917 53.03 9.10 -37.38
CA ALA A 917 53.25 10.11 -36.34
C ALA A 917 54.47 11.05 -36.58
N PRO A 918 54.63 12.07 -35.73
CA PRO A 918 55.70 11.94 -34.74
C PRO A 918 55.29 12.25 -33.29
N GLN A 919 56.09 11.74 -32.35
CA GLN A 919 56.09 12.16 -30.93
C GLN A 919 57.14 13.27 -30.69
N PRO A 920 57.03 14.03 -29.59
CA PRO A 920 58.16 14.61 -28.87
C PRO A 920 58.55 13.77 -27.62
N GLN A 921 59.79 13.95 -27.13
CA GLN A 921 60.43 13.05 -26.14
C GLN A 921 60.65 13.70 -24.74
N PHE A 922 61.29 12.95 -23.84
CA PHE A 922 61.37 13.13 -22.37
C PHE A 922 62.45 14.12 -21.84
N ALA A 923 62.26 14.47 -20.55
CA ALA A 923 63.29 14.75 -19.51
C ALA A 923 63.99 16.14 -19.52
N PRO A 924 64.60 16.60 -18.39
CA PRO A 924 64.89 15.90 -17.12
C PRO A 924 64.35 16.55 -15.81
N GLN A 925 64.68 15.93 -14.66
CA GLN A 925 64.30 16.33 -13.29
C GLN A 925 65.17 17.48 -12.70
N PRO A 926 64.85 17.90 -11.46
CA PRO A 926 65.86 17.77 -10.39
C PRO A 926 65.36 16.97 -9.16
N GLN A 927 66.32 16.33 -8.45
CA GLN A 927 66.17 15.78 -7.10
C GLN A 927 67.05 16.58 -6.13
N VAL A 928 66.66 16.74 -4.85
CA VAL A 928 67.55 16.66 -3.65
C VAL A 928 66.69 16.46 -2.38
N ALA A 929 66.82 15.28 -1.76
CA ALA A 929 67.10 14.94 -0.35
C ALA A 929 66.36 15.62 0.87
N PRO A 930 66.40 15.01 2.09
CA PRO A 930 65.30 15.14 3.07
C PRO A 930 65.66 15.43 4.55
N GLN A 931 64.61 15.68 5.36
CA GLN A 931 64.49 15.43 6.83
C GLN A 931 65.43 16.20 7.79
N PRO A 932 65.04 16.37 9.07
CA PRO A 932 65.44 15.40 10.10
C PRO A 932 64.37 15.07 11.16
N GLN A 933 64.45 13.84 11.71
CA GLN A 933 63.78 13.42 12.94
C GLN A 933 64.58 13.87 14.18
N PHE A 934 63.95 13.96 15.36
CA PHE A 934 64.67 13.94 16.65
C PHE A 934 63.92 13.22 17.78
N VAL A 935 64.56 12.19 18.32
CA VAL A 935 64.25 11.37 19.51
C VAL A 935 65.63 10.87 20.00
N PRO A 936 66.07 11.00 21.28
CA PRO A 936 65.47 10.27 22.41
C PRO A 936 65.51 10.97 23.80
N GLN A 937 65.02 10.25 24.83
CA GLN A 937 65.16 10.57 26.27
C GLN A 937 66.62 10.35 26.78
N PRO A 938 66.94 10.73 28.04
CA PRO A 938 66.92 9.70 29.11
C PRO A 938 66.58 10.15 30.57
N GLN A 939 65.98 9.21 31.33
CA GLN A 939 66.17 8.91 32.78
C GLN A 939 65.94 9.97 33.92
N GLY A 940 65.24 9.54 34.98
CA GLY A 940 65.75 9.73 36.37
C GLY A 940 64.79 10.15 37.51
N GLY A 941 64.41 9.19 38.38
CA GLY A 941 63.95 9.39 39.78
C GLY A 941 62.59 10.05 40.03
N SER A 942 62.09 10.19 41.27
CA SER A 942 61.84 9.26 42.40
C SER A 942 61.50 10.05 43.68
N TYR A 943 60.56 9.54 44.51
CA TYR A 943 60.05 10.15 45.77
C TYR A 943 59.24 11.47 45.60
N ALA A 944 58.28 11.84 46.46
CA ALA A 944 57.78 11.25 47.72
C ALA A 944 56.24 11.39 47.88
N GLN A 945 55.66 10.68 48.85
CA GLN A 945 54.31 10.92 49.42
C GLN A 945 54.38 11.95 50.57
N PRO A 946 53.24 12.56 50.97
CA PRO A 946 52.57 12.02 52.16
C PRO A 946 51.03 11.92 52.05
N SER A 947 50.49 10.99 52.84
CA SER A 947 49.08 10.71 53.06
C SER A 947 48.37 11.72 53.99
N PHE A 948 47.03 11.71 54.04
CA PHE A 948 46.28 11.22 55.23
C PHE A 948 44.73 11.21 55.11
N ASN A 949 44.15 10.09 55.57
CA ASN A 949 42.84 9.87 56.23
C ASN A 949 41.47 10.07 55.52
N VAL A 950 40.65 9.02 55.72
CA VAL A 950 39.19 8.84 55.56
C VAL A 950 38.74 8.12 56.84
N PRO A 951 37.65 8.48 57.57
CA PRO A 951 36.35 7.77 57.46
C PRO A 951 35.10 8.61 57.94
N PRO A 952 33.89 8.03 58.21
CA PRO A 952 32.91 7.48 57.26
C PRO A 952 31.46 8.07 57.52
N PRO A 953 30.32 7.48 57.06
CA PRO A 953 29.02 8.17 56.98
C PRO A 953 27.99 7.82 58.10
N PRO A 954 26.80 8.48 58.11
CA PRO A 954 25.61 8.05 58.86
C PRO A 954 24.35 7.76 58.01
N ALA A 955 23.47 6.90 58.53
CA ALA A 955 22.09 6.61 58.13
C ALA A 955 21.41 5.79 59.27
N PRO A 956 20.11 5.40 59.22
CA PRO A 956 18.90 6.03 58.66
C PRO A 956 17.79 6.22 59.74
N GLN A 957 16.69 6.96 59.46
CA GLN A 957 15.38 6.81 60.15
C GLN A 957 14.20 7.14 59.21
N GLY A 958 13.05 6.49 59.43
CA GLY A 958 11.73 6.82 58.82
C GLY A 958 10.78 7.49 59.82
N PRO A 959 9.54 7.84 59.41
CA PRO A 959 8.44 6.89 59.66
C PRO A 959 7.32 6.88 58.59
N SER A 960 6.30 6.03 58.83
CA SER A 960 5.06 5.85 58.05
C SER A 960 3.99 6.93 58.30
N TYR A 961 2.99 7.06 57.40
CA TYR A 961 1.56 6.83 57.70
C TYR A 961 0.67 6.86 56.42
N GLU A 962 -0.61 6.50 56.57
CA GLU A 962 -1.60 6.27 55.49
C GLU A 962 -2.54 7.46 55.22
N VAL A 963 -3.54 7.22 54.34
CA VAL A 963 -4.85 7.89 54.14
C VAL A 963 -5.01 8.70 52.84
N GLN A 964 -6.22 8.58 52.26
CA GLN A 964 -6.66 9.17 50.98
C GLN A 964 -7.30 10.59 51.16
N PRO A 965 -8.23 11.08 50.31
CA PRO A 965 -7.90 12.10 49.32
C PRO A 965 -8.64 13.43 49.55
N SER A 966 -8.22 14.50 48.86
CA SER A 966 -8.90 15.79 48.88
C SER A 966 -9.11 16.38 47.48
N SER A 967 -10.37 16.59 47.12
CA SER A 967 -10.83 17.34 45.94
C SER A 967 -10.80 18.85 46.17
N LEU A 968 -10.62 19.63 45.09
CA LEU A 968 -11.12 20.99 44.79
C LEU A 968 -10.50 21.38 43.43
N GLN A 969 -11.22 21.59 42.31
CA GLN A 969 -12.10 22.73 41.98
C GLN A 969 -11.49 24.11 42.23
N TYR A 970 -11.12 24.82 41.14
CA TYR A 970 -10.98 26.29 40.91
C TYR A 970 -10.39 26.43 39.47
N GLU A 971 -10.67 27.40 38.59
CA GLU A 971 -11.84 28.26 38.28
C GLU A 971 -11.60 28.83 36.84
N GLN A 972 -12.57 29.52 36.24
CA GLN A 972 -12.30 30.39 35.07
C GLN A 972 -11.92 31.81 35.52
N PRO A 973 -11.18 32.54 34.67
CA PRO A 973 -11.57 33.93 34.39
C PRO A 973 -11.78 34.17 32.89
N ALA A 974 -12.41 35.30 32.53
CA ALA A 974 -12.89 35.58 31.18
C ALA A 974 -12.48 36.96 30.64
N ALA A 975 -12.42 37.03 29.30
CA ALA A 975 -12.77 38.14 28.41
C ALA A 975 -12.31 39.59 28.71
N ALA A 976 -11.52 40.12 27.77
CA ALA A 976 -11.72 41.44 27.16
C ALA A 976 -11.23 41.38 25.69
N GLY A 977 -11.83 42.02 24.68
CA GLY A 977 -13.14 42.69 24.63
C GLY A 977 -13.08 44.15 24.19
N GLU A 978 -13.20 44.42 22.89
CA GLU A 978 -13.62 45.73 22.35
C GLU A 978 -14.19 45.59 20.92
N THR A 979 -14.82 46.64 20.37
CA THR A 979 -15.98 46.49 19.45
C THR A 979 -16.02 47.38 18.20
N LEU A 980 -16.50 46.79 17.10
CA LEU A 980 -17.42 47.32 16.08
C LEU A 980 -17.19 48.73 15.48
N ARG A 981 -17.18 48.79 14.14
CA ARG A 981 -18.00 49.75 13.37
C ARG A 981 -18.22 49.31 11.92
N GLU A 982 -19.46 49.47 11.45
CA GLU A 982 -19.87 49.37 10.05
C GLU A 982 -19.94 50.78 9.43
N VAL A 983 -19.75 50.87 8.11
CA VAL A 983 -20.12 52.02 7.26
C VAL A 983 -20.58 51.46 5.90
N GLU A 984 -21.62 52.05 5.31
CA GLU A 984 -22.24 51.62 4.05
C GLU A 984 -21.69 52.36 2.81
N GLU A 985 -21.95 51.78 1.64
CA GLU A 985 -22.03 52.34 0.26
C GLU A 985 -21.22 53.59 -0.14
N GLU A 986 -20.48 53.48 -1.26
CA GLU A 986 -20.79 54.27 -2.46
C GLU A 986 -20.24 53.60 -3.75
N ASP A 987 -20.86 53.92 -4.89
CA ASP A 987 -20.65 53.27 -6.20
C ASP A 987 -19.88 54.20 -7.16
N SER A 988 -18.86 53.73 -7.89
CA SER A 988 -18.21 54.55 -8.92
C SER A 988 -17.55 53.75 -10.05
N ASP A 989 -18.09 53.92 -11.26
CA ASP A 989 -17.65 53.32 -12.51
C ASP A 989 -16.40 54.05 -13.08
N SER A 990 -15.28 53.35 -13.33
CA SER A 990 -14.31 53.78 -14.35
C SER A 990 -13.43 52.65 -14.89
N LYS A 991 -13.59 52.35 -16.19
CA LYS A 991 -12.59 51.60 -16.97
C LYS A 991 -11.50 52.53 -17.49
N PRO A 992 -10.27 52.01 -17.61
CA PRO A 992 -9.60 52.09 -18.91
C PRO A 992 -9.26 50.70 -19.46
N SER A 993 -9.27 50.56 -20.79
CA SER A 993 -8.88 49.32 -21.46
C SER A 993 -7.41 49.36 -21.90
N SER A 994 -6.63 48.36 -21.50
CA SER A 994 -5.33 48.04 -22.12
C SER A 994 -5.36 46.62 -22.67
N THR A 995 -5.44 46.49 -24.00
CA THR A 995 -5.42 45.18 -24.67
C THR A 995 -4.00 44.65 -24.84
N THR A 996 -3.62 43.70 -24.00
CA THR A 996 -2.46 42.83 -24.22
C THR A 996 -2.93 41.38 -24.20
N SER A 997 -2.88 40.70 -25.36
CA SER A 997 -3.25 39.30 -25.48
C SER A 997 -2.20 38.41 -24.82
N ALA A 998 -2.59 37.61 -23.82
CA ALA A 998 -1.75 36.57 -23.26
C ALA A 998 -1.42 35.49 -24.33
N PRO A 999 -0.19 34.93 -24.35
CA PRO A 999 0.17 33.84 -25.25
C PRO A 999 -0.54 32.53 -24.86
N THR A 1000 -0.79 31.68 -25.85
CA THR A 1000 -1.32 30.32 -25.65
C THR A 1000 -0.24 29.38 -25.09
N PRO A 1001 -0.56 28.49 -24.12
CA PRO A 1001 0.41 27.50 -23.63
C PRO A 1001 0.71 26.43 -24.68
N GLY A 1002 2.00 26.20 -24.95
CA GLY A 1002 2.49 25.14 -25.83
C GLY A 1002 3.97 25.32 -26.15
N GLU A 1003 4.77 24.30 -25.83
CA GLU A 1003 6.24 24.25 -25.93
C GLU A 1003 6.99 25.28 -25.07
N VAL A 1004 7.79 24.80 -24.11
CA VAL A 1004 8.79 25.62 -23.40
C VAL A 1004 9.88 25.99 -24.41
N ALA A 1005 10.12 27.29 -24.61
CA ALA A 1005 11.13 27.77 -25.55
C ALA A 1005 12.53 27.24 -25.19
N GLU A 1006 13.36 26.97 -26.21
CA GLU A 1006 14.75 26.51 -26.00
C GLU A 1006 15.51 27.50 -25.08
N PRO A 1007 16.28 27.02 -24.08
CA PRO A 1007 16.99 27.89 -23.15
C PRO A 1007 17.96 28.84 -23.86
N VAL A 1008 17.86 30.14 -23.57
CA VAL A 1008 18.85 31.12 -24.02
C VAL A 1008 20.20 30.80 -23.40
N ASP A 1009 21.23 30.75 -24.23
CA ASP A 1009 22.64 30.59 -23.81
C ASP A 1009 23.02 31.72 -22.85
N ILE A 1010 23.41 31.35 -21.63
CA ILE A 1010 23.73 32.30 -20.56
C ILE A 1010 24.88 33.23 -20.91
N LYS A 1011 25.77 32.83 -21.83
CA LYS A 1011 26.86 33.69 -22.34
C LYS A 1011 26.36 34.86 -23.21
N GLN A 1012 25.07 34.89 -23.54
CA GLN A 1012 24.40 35.96 -24.29
C GLN A 1012 23.57 36.87 -23.37
N LEU A 1013 23.45 36.53 -22.08
CA LEU A 1013 22.78 37.35 -21.07
C LEU A 1013 23.80 38.28 -20.39
N ASN A 1014 23.36 39.51 -20.09
CA ASN A 1014 24.19 40.50 -19.39
C ASN A 1014 24.03 40.33 -17.87
N LEU A 1015 24.70 39.31 -17.32
CA LEU A 1015 24.65 38.96 -15.90
C LEU A 1015 25.60 39.81 -15.03
N THR A 1016 25.37 39.82 -13.73
CA THR A 1016 26.12 40.59 -12.71
C THR A 1016 26.58 39.71 -11.54
N ASP A 1017 27.71 40.06 -10.92
CA ASP A 1017 28.27 39.38 -9.73
C ASP A 1017 27.51 39.71 -8.42
N ASP A 1018 26.18 39.80 -8.48
CA ASP A 1018 25.28 40.09 -7.34
C ASP A 1018 24.83 38.76 -6.71
N GLU A 1019 25.13 38.57 -5.42
CA GLU A 1019 24.89 37.33 -4.68
C GLU A 1019 23.40 37.02 -4.45
N GLU A 1020 22.52 38.02 -4.50
CA GLU A 1020 21.06 37.81 -4.41
C GLU A 1020 20.42 37.73 -5.80
N CYS A 1021 20.93 38.45 -6.79
CA CYS A 1021 20.30 38.54 -8.11
C CYS A 1021 21.25 38.85 -9.28
N ASN A 1022 21.63 37.80 -10.02
CA ASN A 1022 22.59 37.91 -11.12
C ASN A 1022 22.00 38.44 -12.45
N SER A 1023 20.70 38.75 -12.53
CA SER A 1023 20.03 39.18 -13.76
C SER A 1023 19.00 40.29 -13.54
N GLU A 1024 19.28 41.49 -14.03
CA GLU A 1024 18.39 42.66 -13.88
C GLU A 1024 17.07 42.52 -14.66
N ASP A 1025 17.09 41.84 -15.81
CA ASP A 1025 15.86 41.49 -16.55
C ASP A 1025 14.96 40.55 -15.73
N LEU A 1026 15.55 39.65 -14.93
CA LEU A 1026 14.80 38.75 -14.03
C LEU A 1026 14.33 39.50 -12.76
N ARG A 1027 15.15 40.41 -12.20
CA ARG A 1027 14.76 41.33 -11.12
C ARG A 1027 13.51 42.09 -11.51
N LYS A 1028 13.53 42.68 -12.71
CA LYS A 1028 12.40 43.41 -13.27
C LYS A 1028 11.14 42.53 -13.42
N ILE A 1029 11.29 41.30 -13.94
CA ILE A 1029 10.17 40.35 -14.04
C ILE A 1029 9.56 40.09 -12.66
N ILE A 1030 10.37 39.91 -11.61
CA ILE A 1030 9.87 39.77 -10.24
C ILE A 1030 9.12 41.03 -9.78
N THR A 1031 9.72 42.22 -9.90
CA THR A 1031 9.10 43.49 -9.47
C THR A 1031 7.75 43.76 -10.17
N GLU A 1032 7.66 43.47 -11.47
CA GLU A 1032 6.44 43.70 -12.27
C GLU A 1032 5.33 42.68 -11.98
N ASN A 1033 5.65 41.47 -11.50
CA ASN A 1033 4.69 40.37 -11.36
C ASN A 1033 4.38 39.94 -9.91
N ILE A 1034 5.01 40.52 -8.88
CA ILE A 1034 4.51 40.38 -7.49
C ILE A 1034 3.20 41.16 -7.32
N ASP A 1035 2.21 40.49 -6.75
CA ASP A 1035 0.88 40.99 -6.36
C ASP A 1035 0.52 40.56 -4.92
N GLU A 1036 -0.74 40.70 -4.51
CA GLU A 1036 -1.21 40.35 -3.15
C GLU A 1036 -1.32 38.83 -2.90
N ASP A 1037 -1.30 37.99 -3.95
CA ASP A 1037 -1.46 36.54 -3.83
C ASP A 1037 -0.16 35.79 -4.13
N LEU A 1038 0.34 35.03 -3.14
CA LEU A 1038 1.63 34.35 -3.25
C LEU A 1038 1.70 33.29 -4.34
N ASN A 1039 0.57 32.79 -4.87
CA ASN A 1039 0.57 31.80 -5.95
C ASN A 1039 0.47 32.47 -7.33
N SER A 1040 -0.37 33.48 -7.47
CA SER A 1040 -0.42 34.39 -8.63
C SER A 1040 0.96 34.98 -8.90
N SER A 1041 1.60 35.56 -7.87
CA SER A 1041 2.98 36.05 -7.92
C SER A 1041 3.96 35.00 -8.48
N LYS A 1042 4.02 33.78 -7.90
CA LYS A 1042 4.90 32.70 -8.41
C LYS A 1042 4.64 32.40 -9.87
N ARG A 1043 3.37 32.22 -10.25
CA ARG A 1043 2.95 31.81 -11.60
C ARG A 1043 3.24 32.87 -12.65
N LEU A 1044 2.97 34.14 -12.35
CA LEU A 1044 3.22 35.26 -13.26
C LEU A 1044 4.73 35.47 -13.48
N ILE A 1045 5.52 35.40 -12.40
CA ILE A 1045 6.99 35.46 -12.47
C ILE A 1045 7.55 34.29 -13.29
N GLN A 1046 7.09 33.05 -13.04
CA GLN A 1046 7.53 31.86 -13.77
C GLN A 1046 7.25 32.00 -15.27
N LEU A 1047 5.99 32.24 -15.64
CA LEU A 1047 5.58 32.33 -17.05
C LEU A 1047 6.31 33.46 -17.78
N ALA A 1048 6.53 34.60 -17.12
CA ALA A 1048 7.31 35.70 -17.68
C ALA A 1048 8.81 35.38 -17.83
N ALA A 1049 9.40 34.65 -16.87
CA ALA A 1049 10.80 34.23 -16.93
C ALA A 1049 11.04 33.16 -18.01
N GLU A 1050 10.20 32.13 -18.08
CA GLU A 1050 10.25 31.07 -19.11
C GLU A 1050 10.06 31.67 -20.51
N ALA A 1051 9.09 32.59 -20.69
CA ALA A 1051 8.88 33.29 -21.96
C ALA A 1051 10.00 34.27 -22.35
N LYS A 1052 10.81 34.75 -21.39
CA LYS A 1052 11.91 35.70 -21.59
C LYS A 1052 13.26 35.00 -21.86
N PHE A 1053 13.54 33.91 -21.14
CA PHE A 1053 14.86 33.29 -21.07
C PHE A 1053 14.92 31.84 -21.58
N GLY A 1054 13.77 31.20 -21.84
CA GLY A 1054 13.67 29.80 -22.21
C GLY A 1054 14.11 28.82 -21.10
N GLY A 1055 13.80 27.54 -21.28
CA GLY A 1055 13.91 26.54 -20.21
C GLY A 1055 12.87 26.72 -19.12
N ARG A 1056 12.94 25.89 -18.07
CA ARG A 1056 12.02 25.95 -16.91
C ARG A 1056 12.58 26.82 -15.79
N PHE A 1057 11.68 27.53 -15.12
CA PHE A 1057 12.00 28.32 -13.92
C PHE A 1057 11.20 27.82 -12.72
N ASP A 1058 11.86 27.73 -11.57
CA ASP A 1058 11.20 27.59 -10.28
C ASP A 1058 11.04 28.99 -9.64
N VAL A 1059 9.93 29.23 -8.94
CA VAL A 1059 9.70 30.48 -8.21
C VAL A 1059 9.16 30.19 -6.80
N ILE A 1060 9.86 30.71 -5.80
CA ILE A 1060 9.50 30.64 -4.39
C ILE A 1060 9.14 32.05 -3.92
N CYS A 1061 7.84 32.31 -3.70
CA CYS A 1061 7.37 33.56 -3.08
C CYS A 1061 6.84 33.30 -1.66
N SER A 1062 7.19 34.20 -0.73
CA SER A 1062 6.80 34.14 0.68
C SER A 1062 6.62 35.54 1.26
N SER A 1063 5.74 35.68 2.26
CA SER A 1063 5.59 36.86 3.11
C SER A 1063 6.30 36.72 4.48
N GLN A 1064 7.14 35.69 4.61
CA GLN A 1064 7.98 35.37 5.77
C GLN A 1064 9.37 34.92 5.30
N ASP A 1065 10.36 34.98 6.18
CA ASP A 1065 11.72 34.48 5.88
C ASP A 1065 11.69 33.02 5.40
N PHE A 1066 12.44 32.71 4.34
CA PHE A 1066 12.58 31.37 3.80
C PHE A 1066 14.04 31.06 3.49
N SER A 1067 14.37 29.76 3.40
CA SER A 1067 15.72 29.28 3.12
C SER A 1067 15.65 28.19 2.07
N TYR A 1068 16.60 28.21 1.13
CA TYR A 1068 16.69 27.30 -0.01
C TYR A 1068 18.15 27.04 -0.35
N VAL A 1069 18.40 25.96 -1.08
CA VAL A 1069 19.69 25.69 -1.73
C VAL A 1069 19.37 25.22 -3.15
N THR A 1070 19.90 25.92 -4.15
CA THR A 1070 19.75 25.55 -5.56
C THR A 1070 21.11 25.59 -6.25
N ASN A 1071 21.25 24.83 -7.34
CA ASN A 1071 22.40 24.90 -8.24
C ASN A 1071 21.90 25.47 -9.56
N THR A 1072 22.29 26.69 -9.88
CA THR A 1072 21.76 27.44 -11.02
C THR A 1072 22.76 28.49 -11.50
N GLU A 1073 22.75 28.79 -12.80
CA GLU A 1073 23.56 29.84 -13.42
C GLU A 1073 22.78 31.15 -13.64
N LEU A 1074 21.45 31.17 -13.40
CA LEU A 1074 20.57 32.32 -13.65
C LEU A 1074 19.49 32.41 -12.56
N PHE A 1075 19.58 33.43 -11.71
CA PHE A 1075 18.74 33.58 -10.52
C PHE A 1075 18.49 35.04 -10.12
N CYS A 1076 17.41 35.26 -9.37
CA CYS A 1076 17.13 36.52 -8.72
C CYS A 1076 16.22 36.39 -7.51
N GLN A 1077 16.65 36.95 -6.37
CA GLN A 1077 15.78 37.31 -5.26
C GLN A 1077 15.38 38.79 -5.39
N HIS A 1078 14.10 39.09 -5.17
CA HIS A 1078 13.65 40.47 -5.02
C HIS A 1078 12.39 40.56 -4.15
N THR A 1079 12.32 41.64 -3.36
CA THR A 1079 11.25 41.89 -2.39
C THR A 1079 10.46 43.13 -2.77
N LYS A 1080 9.13 43.00 -2.84
CA LYS A 1080 8.19 44.10 -3.07
C LYS A 1080 7.20 44.11 -1.91
N GLU A 1081 7.18 45.24 -1.19
CA GLU A 1081 6.40 45.41 0.04
C GLU A 1081 6.74 44.35 1.09
N THR A 1082 5.84 43.40 1.38
CA THR A 1082 6.06 42.28 2.32
C THR A 1082 6.37 40.96 1.64
N VAL A 1083 6.25 40.87 0.31
CA VAL A 1083 6.45 39.62 -0.45
C VAL A 1083 7.86 39.60 -1.02
N SER A 1084 8.65 38.59 -0.62
CA SER A 1084 9.93 38.26 -1.22
C SER A 1084 9.77 37.06 -2.14
N CYS A 1085 10.24 37.18 -3.38
CA CYS A 1085 10.27 36.11 -4.35
C CYS A 1085 11.69 35.82 -4.81
N TYR A 1086 12.06 34.54 -4.82
CA TYR A 1086 13.25 34.02 -5.47
C TYR A 1086 12.86 33.22 -6.71
N ALA A 1087 13.37 33.60 -7.88
CA ALA A 1087 13.21 32.89 -9.14
C ALA A 1087 14.55 32.41 -9.66
N TYR A 1088 14.63 31.17 -10.14
CA TYR A 1088 15.85 30.62 -10.73
C TYR A 1088 15.55 29.66 -11.88
N ARG A 1089 16.47 29.56 -12.84
CA ARG A 1089 16.36 28.59 -13.94
C ARG A 1089 16.87 27.22 -13.50
N GLN A 1090 16.15 26.17 -13.84
CA GLN A 1090 16.62 24.78 -13.70
C GLN A 1090 17.82 24.53 -14.66
N LEU A 1091 18.74 23.64 -14.27
CA LEU A 1091 19.90 23.20 -15.06
C LEU A 1091 19.66 21.85 -15.73
#